data_AF-B4NKD7-F1
#
_entry.id   AF-B4NKD7-F1
#
_cell.length_a   1.000
_cell.length_b   1.000
_cell.length_c   1.000
_cell.angle_alpha   90.00
_cell.angle_beta   90.00
_cell.angle_gamma   90.00
#
_symmetry.space_group_name_H-M   'P 1'
#
loop_
_entity.id
_entity.type
_entity.pdbx_description
1 polymer ?
#
loop_
_entity_poly.entity_id
_entity_poly.type
_entity_poly.pdbx_seq_one_letter_code
_entity_poly.pdbx_strand_id
1 'polypeptide(L)'
;MCKDHFASRDTTNMYTLNLYILIAFLSVTLGQKREYYYQQPVTSHGPPYKELETIYEWKNLVFGFPNDAEQSRALERGRYKPESPIPIDIDVYYPSNGGPARHFVTAPRFGQGVPYSLAYVSPVQQENGSVLQAYPSYDWHSSHGADCDGLTSVYRVHIDSCGQMWILDSGEIQFVQHCAPQVVVIDLATNQLIHRYRLPENVYKAKISRFVTILADIKDPWPQGQCTQAFVYLCDPTGMGIVVYDVLGNSSWRVENKFTYPDPRFGTHTVMGESFELLDGAFTVAVTPSGLGLHRHLIFHALSNEVEIAVPLDVLNNSTNWQSGISSSLKEFKVLGRRGVQCGAMAISQQGIWFCGFLEPIGIYGWNIRTPYTNSNLKLLAHNPQTLQFISGMKIIRRPRDGAEELWILSNRLQKAFTGALNYSEINYRVQRCDVDDMLQGRGCISILFAAKAQELQLKQLRTLHKWTNLSNFLPVDVDMEYGDEGRHRTFLTIPRLNAGTPFTLATVAASDNEVVENPRLVAYPNMAWHLPPNNCSGIISAMRTYIDECWRLWVVDSGQINSLQLCPPQILTFDLIKDELVQRHALPPHNYVPGISIFTSLTVDLSDGQCLGGRAYVADAWGYGLIVYDSLTGKSWRIEDKTMQPSSLEALPRQAGIFTVSLSPSEEKDRFLYFHTLNGFNELAIPLTLVNNASYWSVSNSSKNRDIRSLGTRGTQCESEVMDSDGNLYCSLISLGALIKWQEHTQYTPDDLRVVAYNPHQLKFITGLKINRNSRGENELWALSSEPKLFVGGIVRENDIKFQIVGCRTADLLANTPCTVGAGIGDQIKTLQ
;
A
#
# COMPACT_ATOMS: atom_id res chain seq x y z
N MET A 1 -3.23 -67.65 -12.48
CA MET A 1 -4.63 -67.97 -12.14
C MET A 1 -4.82 -67.60 -10.68
N CYS A 2 -5.36 -66.41 -10.41
CA CYS A 2 -6.75 -66.20 -10.00
C CYS A 2 -6.91 -66.42 -8.48
N LYS A 3 -7.61 -65.62 -7.68
CA LYS A 3 -8.42 -64.41 -7.90
C LYS A 3 -8.85 -63.91 -6.50
N ASP A 4 -9.08 -62.60 -6.42
CA ASP A 4 -10.12 -61.91 -5.63
C ASP A 4 -10.12 -62.00 -4.09
N HIS A 5 -9.68 -60.90 -3.44
CA HIS A 5 -10.61 -60.03 -2.71
C HIS A 5 -10.02 -58.62 -2.53
N PHE A 6 -10.44 -57.71 -3.41
CA PHE A 6 -10.39 -56.25 -3.24
C PHE A 6 -11.76 -55.79 -2.73
N ALA A 7 -11.82 -55.09 -1.59
CA ALA A 7 -12.81 -54.03 -1.30
C ALA A 7 -12.56 -53.37 0.07
N SER A 8 -12.72 -52.04 0.08
CA SER A 8 -12.80 -51.10 1.21
C SER A 8 -11.48 -50.54 1.77
N ARG A 9 -10.96 -49.52 1.07
CA ARG A 9 -10.28 -48.37 1.69
C ARG A 9 -10.31 -47.20 0.69
N ASP A 10 -11.38 -46.42 0.71
CA ASP A 10 -11.41 -45.12 0.05
C ASP A 10 -12.44 -44.21 0.73
N THR A 11 -11.95 -43.11 1.31
CA THR A 11 -12.65 -41.82 1.53
C THR A 11 -11.79 -40.76 2.25
N THR A 12 -10.53 -41.03 2.60
CA THR A 12 -9.71 -40.09 3.41
C THR A 12 -8.49 -39.48 2.72
N ASN A 13 -8.30 -39.65 1.40
CA ASN A 13 -7.16 -39.08 0.66
C ASN A 13 -7.54 -37.97 -0.36
N MET A 14 -8.73 -37.37 -0.24
CA MET A 14 -9.24 -36.37 -1.18
C MET A 14 -8.98 -34.90 -0.77
N TYR A 15 -8.29 -34.64 0.35
CA TYR A 15 -8.12 -33.28 0.90
C TYR A 15 -6.68 -32.73 0.92
N THR A 16 -5.68 -33.51 0.50
CA THR A 16 -4.26 -33.11 0.57
C THR A 16 -3.71 -32.53 -0.74
N LEU A 17 -4.53 -32.42 -1.78
CA LEU A 17 -4.06 -32.19 -3.15
C LEU A 17 -4.39 -30.80 -3.72
N ASN A 18 -5.42 -30.13 -3.19
CA ASN A 18 -5.59 -28.68 -3.38
C ASN A 18 -4.40 -27.89 -2.80
N LEU A 19 -3.56 -28.53 -1.97
CA LEU A 19 -2.45 -27.98 -1.20
C LEU A 19 -1.29 -27.41 -2.04
N TYR A 20 -1.05 -27.84 -3.29
CA TYR A 20 0.16 -27.39 -4.02
C TYR A 20 -0.01 -26.06 -4.76
N ILE A 21 -1.23 -25.69 -5.12
CA ILE A 21 -1.59 -24.31 -5.48
C ILE A 21 -1.91 -23.53 -4.21
N LEU A 22 -2.48 -24.20 -3.18
CA LEU A 22 -2.62 -23.63 -1.85
C LEU A 22 -1.28 -23.29 -1.17
N ILE A 23 -0.11 -23.83 -1.51
CA ILE A 23 1.13 -23.50 -0.76
C ILE A 23 1.67 -22.11 -1.11
N ALA A 24 1.30 -21.55 -2.27
CA ALA A 24 1.42 -20.10 -2.51
C ALA A 24 0.36 -19.26 -1.78
N PHE A 25 -0.69 -19.90 -1.23
CA PHE A 25 -1.82 -19.26 -0.54
C PHE A 25 -1.95 -19.58 0.97
N LEU A 26 -1.23 -20.57 1.52
CA LEU A 26 -1.34 -21.08 2.91
C LEU A 26 -0.25 -20.57 3.84
N SER A 27 0.66 -19.74 3.36
CA SER A 27 1.67 -19.11 4.17
C SER A 27 1.19 -17.93 5.01
N VAL A 28 -0.14 -17.73 5.04
CA VAL A 28 -0.84 -16.76 5.89
C VAL A 28 -1.08 -17.28 7.31
N THR A 29 -0.77 -18.54 7.68
CA THR A 29 -0.92 -18.98 9.07
C THR A 29 0.12 -20.01 9.52
N LEU A 30 0.77 -19.70 10.68
CA LEU A 30 1.65 -20.51 11.54
C LEU A 30 3.17 -20.35 11.33
N GLY A 31 3.73 -19.32 11.96
CA GLY A 31 5.17 -19.25 12.26
C GLY A 31 5.46 -19.75 13.68
N GLN A 32 6.21 -20.85 13.80
CA GLN A 32 6.86 -21.25 15.05
C GLN A 32 8.33 -20.78 15.09
N LYS A 33 8.72 -20.36 16.29
CA LYS A 33 9.97 -19.71 16.70
C LYS A 33 11.26 -20.46 16.33
N ARG A 34 12.30 -19.70 15.93
CA ARG A 34 13.58 -19.66 16.65
C ARG A 34 14.46 -18.48 16.23
N GLU A 35 15.12 -17.92 17.23
CA GLU A 35 16.02 -16.76 17.22
C GLU A 35 17.29 -17.01 16.42
N TYR A 36 17.69 -16.06 15.56
CA TYR A 36 19.09 -15.82 15.23
C TYR A 36 19.31 -14.33 14.94
N TYR A 37 20.16 -13.71 15.76
CA TYR A 37 20.75 -12.39 15.53
C TYR A 37 21.61 -12.44 14.27
N TYR A 38 21.39 -11.53 13.31
CA TYR A 38 22.39 -11.20 12.29
C TYR A 38 22.39 -9.71 11.99
N GLN A 39 23.51 -9.07 12.33
CA GLN A 39 23.88 -7.74 11.84
C GLN A 39 24.07 -7.82 10.32
N GLN A 40 23.35 -6.99 9.55
CA GLN A 40 23.61 -6.83 8.12
C GLN A 40 24.44 -5.57 7.84
N PRO A 41 25.40 -5.65 6.88
CA PRO A 41 26.16 -4.50 6.41
C PRO A 41 25.35 -3.67 5.40
N VAL A 42 25.53 -2.36 5.48
CA VAL A 42 24.91 -1.32 4.66
C VAL A 42 25.24 -1.51 3.18
N THR A 43 24.21 -1.72 2.34
CA THR A 43 24.28 -1.50 0.88
C THR A 43 23.14 -0.56 0.47
N SER A 44 23.49 0.45 -0.33
CA SER A 44 22.64 1.56 -0.74
C SER A 44 21.58 1.15 -1.77
N HIS A 45 20.34 1.60 -1.57
CA HIS A 45 19.10 1.41 -2.34
C HIS A 45 18.14 0.35 -1.77
N GLY A 46 17.43 0.75 -0.70
CA GLY A 46 16.34 0.01 -0.05
C GLY A 46 14.98 0.13 -0.77
N PRO A 47 13.91 -0.48 -0.22
CA PRO A 47 12.57 -0.51 -0.82
C PRO A 47 12.00 0.91 -1.05
N PRO A 48 11.22 1.16 -2.11
CA PRO A 48 10.62 2.47 -2.33
C PRO A 48 9.67 2.79 -1.17
N TYR A 49 9.90 3.94 -0.59
CA TYR A 49 9.20 4.42 0.59
C TYR A 49 7.73 4.72 0.28
N LYS A 50 6.80 4.50 1.23
CA LYS A 50 5.43 5.01 1.05
C LYS A 50 5.47 6.53 1.09
N GLU A 51 5.12 7.16 -0.03
CA GLU A 51 5.08 8.62 -0.13
C GLU A 51 3.76 9.15 0.44
N LEU A 52 3.87 9.90 1.54
CA LEU A 52 2.78 10.70 2.09
C LEU A 52 2.70 12.03 1.35
N GLU A 53 1.50 12.62 1.27
CA GLU A 53 1.33 13.95 0.67
C GLU A 53 2.00 14.99 1.56
N THR A 54 3.09 15.60 1.09
CA THR A 54 3.77 16.67 1.81
C THR A 54 3.03 17.98 1.60
N ILE A 55 2.49 18.54 2.69
CA ILE A 55 1.71 19.78 2.67
C ILE A 55 2.60 21.00 2.93
N TYR A 56 3.51 20.88 3.90
CA TYR A 56 4.45 21.94 4.22
C TYR A 56 5.84 21.38 4.54
N GLU A 57 6.86 22.13 4.14
CA GLU A 57 8.26 21.84 4.47
C GLU A 57 8.95 23.10 4.96
N TRP A 58 9.88 22.91 5.90
CA TRP A 58 10.75 23.97 6.39
C TRP A 58 12.19 23.51 6.51
N LYS A 59 13.12 24.36 6.06
CA LYS A 59 14.52 24.31 6.49
C LYS A 59 14.65 24.85 7.91
N ASN A 60 14.00 26.00 8.12
CA ASN A 60 13.81 26.70 9.39
C ASN A 60 12.39 27.23 9.46
N LEU A 61 11.81 27.28 10.66
CA LEU A 61 10.52 27.93 10.83
C LEU A 61 10.61 29.43 10.51
N VAL A 62 9.66 29.92 9.74
CA VAL A 62 9.61 31.33 9.33
C VAL A 62 8.48 32.01 10.09
N PHE A 63 8.79 33.03 10.88
CA PHE A 63 7.82 33.73 11.73
C PHE A 63 7.44 35.08 11.14
N GLY A 64 6.15 35.34 10.99
CA GLY A 64 5.59 36.66 10.68
C GLY A 64 5.54 37.54 11.94
N PHE A 65 5.89 38.81 11.80
CA PHE A 65 5.82 39.80 12.87
C PHE A 65 4.85 40.93 12.50
N PRO A 66 4.27 41.65 13.48
CA PRO A 66 3.38 42.77 13.19
C PRO A 66 4.02 43.88 12.35
N ASN A 67 5.33 44.11 12.51
CA ASN A 67 6.13 45.05 11.72
C ASN A 67 7.63 44.74 11.87
N ASP A 68 8.46 45.35 11.01
CA ASP A 68 9.92 45.14 10.98
C ASP A 68 10.63 45.59 12.26
N ALA A 69 10.09 46.58 12.97
CA ALA A 69 10.65 47.05 14.24
C ALA A 69 10.49 46.01 15.35
N GLU A 70 9.33 45.32 15.40
CA GLU A 70 9.11 44.19 16.31
C GLU A 70 10.05 43.03 16.03
N GLN A 71 10.23 42.70 14.75
CA GLN A 71 11.16 41.65 14.34
C GLN A 71 12.60 41.98 14.75
N SER A 72 13.06 43.21 14.45
CA SER A 72 14.40 43.68 14.80
C SER A 72 14.62 43.65 16.31
N ARG A 73 13.63 44.11 17.09
CA ARG A 73 13.67 44.08 18.55
C ARG A 73 13.68 42.65 19.11
N ALA A 74 12.96 41.72 18.49
CA ALA A 74 12.97 40.32 18.89
C ALA A 74 14.34 39.66 18.64
N LEU A 75 14.99 39.98 17.51
CA LEU A 75 16.34 39.55 17.19
C LEU A 75 17.38 40.11 18.17
N GLU A 76 17.37 41.43 18.39
CA GLU A 76 18.29 42.12 19.31
C GLU A 76 18.20 41.60 20.74
N ARG A 77 16.99 41.30 21.20
CA ARG A 77 16.75 40.76 22.55
C ARG A 77 16.95 39.25 22.66
N GLY A 78 17.33 38.57 21.57
CA GLY A 78 17.48 37.12 21.53
C GLY A 78 16.17 36.34 21.72
N ARG A 79 15.01 37.01 21.59
CA ARG A 79 13.66 36.43 21.67
C ARG A 79 13.28 35.72 20.37
N TYR A 80 13.90 36.11 19.27
CA TYR A 80 13.87 35.37 18.02
C TYR A 80 15.30 34.98 17.62
N LYS A 81 15.52 33.69 17.43
CA LYS A 81 16.73 33.10 16.86
C LYS A 81 16.29 32.08 15.82
N PRO A 82 16.46 32.32 14.51
CA PRO A 82 15.92 31.46 13.46
C PRO A 82 16.27 29.97 13.61
N GLU A 83 17.41 29.66 14.23
CA GLU A 83 17.94 28.32 14.45
C GLU A 83 17.38 27.60 15.70
N SER A 84 16.62 28.28 16.57
CA SER A 84 16.13 27.67 17.82
C SER A 84 14.76 26.99 17.75
N PRO A 85 13.76 27.49 16.98
CA PRO A 85 12.43 26.91 16.96
C PRO A 85 12.38 25.50 16.37
N ILE A 86 11.77 24.58 17.12
CA ILE A 86 11.54 23.19 16.70
C ILE A 86 10.02 22.95 16.79
N PRO A 87 9.33 22.66 15.67
CA PRO A 87 7.91 22.36 15.70
C PRO A 87 7.68 20.94 16.22
N ILE A 88 6.62 20.72 17.01
CA ILE A 88 6.31 19.39 17.56
C ILE A 88 4.87 18.90 17.36
N ASP A 89 3.95 19.75 16.92
CA ASP A 89 2.56 19.35 16.71
C ASP A 89 1.95 20.06 15.49
N ILE A 90 0.94 19.39 14.93
CA ILE A 90 0.05 19.90 13.90
C ILE A 90 -1.38 19.59 14.31
N ASP A 91 -2.30 20.52 14.07
CA ASP A 91 -3.73 20.24 14.11
C ASP A 91 -4.44 21.07 13.03
N VAL A 92 -5.58 20.60 12.53
CA VAL A 92 -6.27 21.20 11.38
C VAL A 92 -7.73 21.48 11.72
N TYR A 93 -8.14 22.72 11.46
CA TYR A 93 -9.52 23.13 11.58
C TYR A 93 -10.12 23.39 10.22
N TYR A 94 -11.24 22.73 9.94
CA TYR A 94 -12.09 23.01 8.78
C TYR A 94 -13.27 23.88 9.22
N PRO A 95 -13.33 25.16 8.79
CA PRO A 95 -14.45 26.04 9.13
C PRO A 95 -15.78 25.50 8.60
N SER A 96 -16.82 25.51 9.46
CA SER A 96 -18.17 25.07 9.07
C SER A 96 -18.81 25.93 7.99
N ASN A 97 -18.35 27.17 7.81
CA ASN A 97 -18.81 28.08 6.76
C ASN A 97 -18.20 27.79 5.37
N GLY A 98 -17.42 26.71 5.22
CA GLY A 98 -16.75 26.35 3.98
C GLY A 98 -15.51 27.19 3.65
N GLY A 99 -15.01 27.98 4.62
CA GLY A 99 -13.75 28.70 4.49
C GLY A 99 -12.52 27.78 4.37
N PRO A 100 -11.34 28.34 4.04
CA PRO A 100 -10.12 27.57 3.91
C PRO A 100 -9.74 26.92 5.25
N ALA A 101 -9.19 25.70 5.18
CA ALA A 101 -8.66 25.00 6.34
C ALA A 101 -7.53 25.81 7.00
N ARG A 102 -7.51 25.83 8.34
CA ARG A 102 -6.42 26.44 9.11
C ARG A 102 -5.57 25.34 9.73
N HIS A 103 -4.27 25.41 9.49
CA HIS A 103 -3.28 24.45 9.97
C HIS A 103 -2.49 25.09 11.10
N PHE A 104 -2.57 24.55 12.31
CA PHE A 104 -1.93 25.10 13.51
C PHE A 104 -0.68 24.32 13.85
N VAL A 105 0.42 25.02 14.10
CA VAL A 105 1.72 24.44 14.45
C VAL A 105 2.15 24.98 15.81
N THR A 106 2.68 24.09 16.65
CA THR A 106 3.28 24.46 17.95
C THR A 106 4.80 24.37 17.92
N ALA A 107 5.46 25.33 18.55
CA ALA A 107 6.90 25.38 18.75
C ALA A 107 7.18 25.76 20.21
N PRO A 108 7.36 24.78 21.12
CA PRO A 108 7.54 25.05 22.53
C PRO A 108 8.90 25.70 22.80
N ARG A 109 9.01 26.47 23.88
CA ARG A 109 10.22 27.20 24.25
C ARG A 109 11.21 26.30 25.01
N PHE A 110 11.75 25.27 24.34
CA PHE A 110 12.85 24.45 24.90
C PHE A 110 14.08 25.31 25.21
N GLY A 111 14.32 26.32 24.37
CA GLY A 111 15.39 27.30 24.43
C GLY A 111 14.87 28.75 24.45
N GLN A 112 15.79 29.72 24.47
CA GLN A 112 15.50 31.10 24.03
C GLN A 112 15.41 31.15 22.50
N GLY A 113 14.68 32.10 21.94
CA GLY A 113 14.70 32.37 20.50
C GLY A 113 13.47 31.92 19.72
N VAL A 114 12.44 31.40 20.40
CA VAL A 114 11.11 31.16 19.80
C VAL A 114 10.24 32.38 20.07
N PRO A 115 9.77 33.15 19.07
CA PRO A 115 9.05 34.39 19.32
C PRO A 115 7.61 34.15 19.84
N TYR A 116 6.92 33.15 19.29
CA TYR A 116 5.61 32.69 19.73
C TYR A 116 5.49 31.17 19.55
N SER A 117 4.76 30.53 20.47
CA SER A 117 4.74 29.05 20.60
C SER A 117 3.55 28.36 19.95
N LEU A 118 2.54 29.12 19.52
CA LEU A 118 1.38 28.65 18.80
C LEU A 118 1.12 29.57 17.62
N ALA A 119 0.99 28.99 16.44
CA ALA A 119 0.82 29.71 15.19
C ALA A 119 -0.10 28.95 14.23
N TYR A 120 -0.60 29.62 13.22
CA TYR A 120 -1.16 28.97 12.03
C TYR A 120 -0.28 29.23 10.80
N VAL A 121 -0.29 28.31 9.86
CA VAL A 121 0.46 28.42 8.60
C VAL A 121 -0.28 29.36 7.65
N SER A 122 0.40 30.41 7.20
CA SER A 122 -0.12 31.35 6.21
C SER A 122 0.22 30.91 4.78
N PRO A 123 -0.48 31.43 3.75
CA PRO A 123 -0.17 31.11 2.36
C PRO A 123 1.12 31.78 1.84
N VAL A 124 1.75 32.65 2.63
CA VAL A 124 2.97 33.36 2.24
C VAL A 124 4.16 32.40 2.28
N GLN A 125 4.87 32.27 1.17
CA GLN A 125 6.08 31.44 1.06
C GLN A 125 7.35 32.30 1.13
N GLN A 126 8.37 31.80 1.82
CA GLN A 126 9.73 32.34 1.83
C GLN A 126 10.74 31.22 1.56
N GLU A 127 12.03 31.57 1.41
CA GLU A 127 13.11 30.64 1.07
C GLU A 127 13.19 29.42 2.02
N ASN A 128 12.92 29.63 3.30
CA ASN A 128 13.00 28.60 4.34
C ASN A 128 11.71 27.82 4.56
N GLY A 129 10.60 28.20 3.90
CA GLY A 129 9.28 27.58 4.03
C GLY A 129 8.14 28.60 4.21
N SER A 130 6.97 28.11 4.54
CA SER A 130 5.75 28.93 4.71
C SER A 130 5.81 29.78 5.97
N VAL A 131 5.31 31.01 5.90
CA VAL A 131 5.32 31.94 7.04
C VAL A 131 4.25 31.51 8.05
N LEU A 132 4.65 31.35 9.31
CA LEU A 132 3.79 31.14 10.46
C LEU A 132 3.27 32.49 10.98
N GLN A 133 2.02 32.52 11.43
CA GLN A 133 1.40 33.70 12.03
C GLN A 133 0.95 33.37 13.44
N ALA A 134 1.27 34.26 14.39
CA ALA A 134 0.97 34.05 15.81
C ALA A 134 -0.53 33.88 16.04
N TYR A 135 -0.89 32.91 16.88
CA TYR A 135 -2.28 32.66 17.25
C TYR A 135 -2.48 32.71 18.78
N PRO A 136 -3.53 33.38 19.28
CA PRO A 136 -4.51 34.20 18.54
C PRO A 136 -3.94 35.49 17.95
N SER A 137 -2.90 36.05 18.59
CA SER A 137 -2.15 37.19 18.10
C SER A 137 -0.75 37.19 18.71
N TYR A 138 0.14 38.07 18.22
CA TYR A 138 1.50 38.20 18.75
C TYR A 138 1.52 38.62 20.23
N ASP A 139 0.58 39.46 20.66
CA ASP A 139 0.53 40.00 22.03
C ASP A 139 0.37 38.90 23.08
N TRP A 140 -0.39 37.84 22.76
CA TRP A 140 -0.57 36.67 23.63
C TRP A 140 0.75 35.97 23.98
N HIS A 141 1.79 36.11 23.15
CA HIS A 141 3.09 35.47 23.36
C HIS A 141 4.19 36.46 23.78
N SER A 142 3.91 37.76 23.63
CA SER A 142 4.92 38.84 23.72
C SER A 142 5.53 39.01 25.11
N SER A 143 4.83 38.57 26.17
CA SER A 143 5.27 38.67 27.57
C SER A 143 6.42 37.72 27.90
N HIS A 144 6.60 36.64 27.14
CA HIS A 144 7.63 35.62 27.37
C HIS A 144 7.61 35.07 28.80
N GLY A 145 6.41 34.73 29.30
CA GLY A 145 6.21 34.17 30.65
C GLY A 145 6.18 35.20 31.79
N ALA A 146 6.27 36.50 31.49
CA ALA A 146 6.06 37.54 32.50
C ALA A 146 4.58 37.78 32.83
N ASP A 147 3.68 37.46 31.88
CA ASP A 147 2.24 37.50 32.04
C ASP A 147 1.65 36.11 31.80
N CYS A 148 1.11 35.52 32.87
CA CYS A 148 0.52 34.18 32.85
C CYS A 148 -0.92 34.14 32.31
N ASP A 149 -1.54 35.28 32.03
CA ASP A 149 -2.78 35.36 31.25
C ASP A 149 -2.49 35.26 29.73
N GLY A 150 -1.24 35.47 29.30
CA GLY A 150 -0.76 35.10 27.97
C GLY A 150 -0.49 33.59 27.80
N LEU A 151 0.09 33.23 26.65
CA LEU A 151 0.66 31.91 26.36
C LEU A 151 2.17 31.94 26.58
N THR A 152 2.64 31.09 27.49
CA THR A 152 4.07 31.01 27.84
C THR A 152 4.82 30.11 26.85
N SER A 153 4.43 28.84 26.79
CA SER A 153 5.11 27.81 26.00
C SER A 153 4.14 26.66 25.70
N VAL A 154 3.44 26.79 24.57
CA VAL A 154 2.48 25.81 24.10
C VAL A 154 3.19 24.56 23.61
N TYR A 155 2.81 23.42 24.17
CA TYR A 155 3.36 22.12 23.81
C TYR A 155 2.59 21.48 22.65
N ARG A 156 1.35 21.08 22.91
CA ARG A 156 0.45 20.45 21.93
C ARG A 156 -0.94 21.08 22.04
N VAL A 157 -1.72 20.90 20.97
CA VAL A 157 -3.12 21.30 20.93
C VAL A 157 -4.00 20.11 20.55
N HIS A 158 -5.27 20.20 20.91
CA HIS A 158 -6.30 19.28 20.45
C HIS A 158 -7.52 20.08 20.01
N ILE A 159 -7.92 19.95 18.75
CA ILE A 159 -9.15 20.55 18.23
C ILE A 159 -10.25 19.51 18.31
N ASP A 160 -11.30 19.82 19.07
CA ASP A 160 -12.41 18.90 19.27
C ASP A 160 -13.46 18.94 18.15
N SER A 161 -14.45 18.05 18.23
CA SER A 161 -15.56 17.98 17.27
C SER A 161 -16.46 19.21 17.24
N CYS A 162 -16.31 20.13 18.20
CA CYS A 162 -17.10 21.34 18.34
C CYS A 162 -16.38 22.59 17.82
N GLY A 163 -15.16 22.43 17.29
CA GLY A 163 -14.35 23.54 16.82
C GLY A 163 -13.69 24.34 17.95
N GLN A 164 -13.56 23.76 19.15
CA GLN A 164 -12.83 24.37 20.24
C GLN A 164 -11.39 23.85 20.24
N MET A 165 -10.42 24.76 20.32
CA MET A 165 -9.01 24.40 20.45
C MET A 165 -8.61 24.36 21.91
N TRP A 166 -8.23 23.18 22.37
CA TRP A 166 -7.68 22.93 23.70
C TRP A 166 -6.16 23.07 23.63
N ILE A 167 -5.64 24.10 24.28
CA ILE A 167 -4.23 24.50 24.23
C ILE A 167 -3.57 24.10 25.54
N LEU A 168 -2.52 23.28 25.46
CA LEU A 168 -1.67 22.96 26.61
C LEU A 168 -0.48 23.89 26.66
N ASP A 169 -0.52 24.87 27.57
CA ASP A 169 0.61 25.72 27.90
C ASP A 169 1.33 25.13 29.12
N SER A 170 2.58 24.72 28.90
CA SER A 170 3.43 24.13 29.94
C SER A 170 3.83 25.13 31.02
N GLY A 171 3.73 26.44 30.73
CA GLY A 171 4.18 27.49 31.64
C GLY A 171 5.70 27.58 31.81
N GLU A 172 6.46 26.88 30.96
CA GLU A 172 7.89 26.66 31.15
C GLU A 172 8.74 27.12 29.96
N ILE A 173 9.85 27.79 30.26
CA ILE A 173 10.84 28.25 29.29
C ILE A 173 12.21 27.78 29.77
N GLN A 174 12.98 27.10 28.92
CA GLN A 174 14.32 26.61 29.28
C GLN A 174 14.40 25.82 30.58
N PHE A 175 13.46 24.92 30.84
CA PHE A 175 13.43 24.13 32.09
C PHE A 175 13.16 24.97 33.35
N VAL A 176 12.72 26.22 33.19
CA VAL A 176 12.33 27.12 34.28
C VAL A 176 10.84 27.39 34.22
N GLN A 177 10.13 27.03 35.30
CA GLN A 177 8.70 27.29 35.44
C GLN A 177 8.48 28.80 35.68
N HIS A 178 7.79 29.46 34.75
CA HIS A 178 7.39 30.87 34.85
C HIS A 178 5.93 31.01 35.31
N CYS A 179 5.05 30.16 34.79
CA CYS A 179 3.62 30.14 35.08
C CYS A 179 3.19 28.73 35.46
N ALA A 180 2.10 28.55 36.22
CA ALA A 180 1.53 27.22 36.41
C ALA A 180 1.11 26.62 35.04
N PRO A 181 1.29 25.31 34.80
CA PRO A 181 0.76 24.67 33.59
C PRO A 181 -0.74 24.89 33.48
N GLN A 182 -1.23 25.16 32.28
CA GLN A 182 -2.61 25.56 32.07
C GLN A 182 -3.21 24.99 30.78
N VAL A 183 -4.52 24.79 30.84
CA VAL A 183 -5.37 24.49 29.69
C VAL A 183 -6.10 25.77 29.30
N VAL A 184 -5.91 26.23 28.07
CA VAL A 184 -6.59 27.40 27.50
C VAL A 184 -7.49 26.92 26.37
N VAL A 185 -8.74 27.33 26.35
CA VAL A 185 -9.70 26.90 25.32
C VAL A 185 -10.17 28.10 24.52
N ILE A 186 -9.99 28.04 23.21
CA ILE A 186 -10.37 29.10 22.28
C ILE A 186 -11.38 28.53 21.29
N ASP A 187 -12.53 29.19 21.16
CA ASP A 187 -13.47 28.88 20.10
C ASP A 187 -12.88 29.33 18.76
N LEU A 188 -12.67 28.39 17.84
CA LEU A 188 -12.06 28.69 16.55
C LEU A 188 -13.00 29.45 15.63
N ALA A 189 -14.32 29.40 15.83
CA ALA A 189 -15.26 30.15 15.00
C ALA A 189 -15.16 31.67 15.28
N THR A 190 -15.10 32.06 16.55
CA THR A 190 -15.05 33.47 16.98
C THR A 190 -13.65 33.97 17.34
N ASN A 191 -12.67 33.06 17.42
CA ASN A 191 -11.33 33.30 17.97
C ASN A 191 -11.35 33.89 19.39
N GLN A 192 -12.37 33.58 20.19
CA GLN A 192 -12.52 34.07 21.56
C GLN A 192 -12.06 33.03 22.59
N LEU A 193 -11.43 33.51 23.66
CA LEU A 193 -11.18 32.71 24.85
C LEU A 193 -12.51 32.33 25.50
N ILE A 194 -12.79 31.03 25.61
CA ILE A 194 -14.03 30.53 26.23
C ILE A 194 -13.77 29.85 27.57
N HIS A 195 -12.57 29.32 27.80
CA HIS A 195 -12.23 28.68 29.08
C HIS A 195 -10.74 28.75 29.39
N ARG A 196 -10.39 28.81 30.68
CA ARG A 196 -9.02 28.71 31.18
C ARG A 196 -8.99 27.96 32.50
N TYR A 197 -8.13 26.96 32.58
CA TYR A 197 -7.89 26.21 33.80
C TYR A 197 -6.40 26.14 34.10
N ARG A 198 -5.99 26.64 35.27
CA ARG A 198 -4.61 26.51 35.77
C ARG A 198 -4.54 25.29 36.66
N LEU A 199 -3.60 24.39 36.38
CA LEU A 199 -3.43 23.19 37.20
C LEU A 199 -3.05 23.60 38.62
N PRO A 200 -3.73 23.07 39.66
CA PRO A 200 -3.35 23.31 41.04
C PRO A 200 -2.04 22.59 41.37
N GLU A 201 -1.27 23.12 42.33
CA GLU A 201 0.07 22.61 42.68
C GLU A 201 0.08 21.15 43.15
N ASN A 202 -1.06 20.59 43.57
CA ASN A 202 -1.15 19.21 44.03
C ASN A 202 -1.22 18.17 42.89
N VAL A 203 -1.45 18.57 41.64
CA VAL A 203 -1.55 17.62 40.51
C VAL A 203 -0.31 17.56 39.63
N TYR A 204 0.68 18.43 39.88
CA TYR A 204 1.96 18.43 39.19
C TYR A 204 3.12 18.62 40.18
N LYS A 205 4.30 18.16 39.81
CA LYS A 205 5.51 18.29 40.61
C LYS A 205 6.25 19.54 40.15
N ALA A 206 6.17 20.63 40.92
CA ALA A 206 6.85 21.88 40.57
C ALA A 206 8.33 21.63 40.22
N LYS A 207 8.81 22.25 39.13
CA LYS A 207 10.17 22.09 38.57
C LYS A 207 10.52 20.73 37.96
N ILE A 208 9.64 19.72 38.09
CA ILE A 208 9.85 18.39 37.52
C ILE A 208 8.87 18.15 36.38
N SER A 209 7.58 18.40 36.62
CA SER A 209 6.52 18.11 35.67
C SER A 209 6.61 18.97 34.42
N ARG A 210 6.43 18.32 33.27
CA ARG A 210 6.41 18.93 31.95
C ARG A 210 5.29 18.27 31.16
N PHE A 211 4.18 18.97 31.01
CA PHE A 211 3.06 18.44 30.26
C PHE A 211 3.30 18.58 28.76
N VAL A 212 3.18 17.46 28.03
CA VAL A 212 3.53 17.41 26.59
C VAL A 212 2.37 17.07 25.68
N THR A 213 1.30 16.43 26.17
CA THR A 213 0.13 16.02 25.37
C THR A 213 -1.15 16.41 26.06
N ILE A 214 -2.12 16.85 25.26
CA ILE A 214 -3.50 17.12 25.66
C ILE A 214 -4.44 16.35 24.74
N LEU A 215 -5.49 15.76 25.31
CA LEU A 215 -6.61 15.18 24.59
C LEU A 215 -7.90 15.52 25.33
N ALA A 216 -8.90 16.07 24.63
CA ALA A 216 -10.20 16.38 25.20
C ALA A 216 -11.25 15.37 24.72
N ASP A 217 -11.87 14.63 25.64
CA ASP A 217 -12.97 13.71 25.35
C ASP A 217 -14.30 14.40 25.66
N ILE A 218 -14.94 14.92 24.61
CA ILE A 218 -16.24 15.60 24.69
C ILE A 218 -17.35 14.56 24.90
N LYS A 219 -18.05 14.66 26.03
CA LYS A 219 -19.15 13.75 26.40
C LYS A 219 -20.49 14.18 25.80
N ASP A 220 -20.67 15.47 25.53
CA ASP A 220 -21.88 16.06 24.97
C ASP A 220 -21.61 16.76 23.61
N PRO A 221 -21.09 16.05 22.59
CA PRO A 221 -20.74 16.67 21.31
C PRO A 221 -21.98 17.18 20.56
N TRP A 222 -21.81 18.29 19.82
CA TRP A 222 -22.82 18.81 18.89
C TRP A 222 -23.11 17.79 17.77
N PRO A 223 -24.35 17.68 17.23
CA PRO A 223 -25.56 18.48 17.53
C PRO A 223 -26.38 18.01 18.72
N GLN A 224 -26.00 16.90 19.37
CA GLN A 224 -26.81 16.30 20.43
C GLN A 224 -26.57 16.92 21.81
N GLY A 225 -25.43 17.57 22.01
CA GLY A 225 -25.07 18.27 23.25
C GLY A 225 -24.57 19.70 23.02
N GLN A 226 -23.99 20.30 24.07
CA GLN A 226 -23.57 21.71 24.10
C GLN A 226 -22.06 21.89 24.12
N CYS A 227 -21.27 20.81 24.06
CA CYS A 227 -19.80 20.85 24.13
C CYS A 227 -19.30 21.51 25.41
N THR A 228 -19.96 21.21 26.53
CA THR A 228 -19.66 21.77 27.85
C THR A 228 -19.15 20.72 28.84
N GLN A 229 -19.38 19.44 28.55
CA GLN A 229 -18.99 18.32 29.37
C GLN A 229 -17.82 17.60 28.71
N ALA A 230 -16.63 17.77 29.27
CA ALA A 230 -15.43 17.15 28.76
C ALA A 230 -14.53 16.66 29.89
N PHE A 231 -13.83 15.56 29.62
CA PHE A 231 -12.65 15.16 30.39
C PHE A 231 -11.41 15.40 29.54
N VAL A 232 -10.44 16.11 30.10
CA VAL A 232 -9.17 16.41 29.44
C VAL A 232 -8.06 15.60 30.08
N TYR A 233 -7.28 14.90 29.27
CA TYR A 233 -6.16 14.07 29.72
C TYR A 233 -4.84 14.73 29.32
N LEU A 234 -3.98 14.95 30.32
CA LEU A 234 -2.72 15.67 30.18
C LEU A 234 -1.55 14.74 30.53
N CYS A 235 -0.67 14.46 29.58
CA CYS A 235 0.49 13.59 29.82
C CYS A 235 1.66 14.39 30.37
N ASP A 236 2.21 13.93 31.50
CA ASP A 236 3.38 14.49 32.18
C ASP A 236 4.51 13.46 32.19
N PRO A 237 5.30 13.35 31.10
CA PRO A 237 6.37 12.37 30.98
C PRO A 237 7.45 12.51 32.06
N THR A 238 7.87 13.73 32.39
CA THR A 238 8.96 13.96 33.35
C THR A 238 8.50 13.80 34.80
N GLY A 239 7.26 14.16 35.11
CA GLY A 239 6.64 13.84 36.40
C GLY A 239 6.10 12.40 36.49
N MET A 240 6.10 11.65 35.39
CA MET A 240 5.71 10.24 35.26
C MET A 240 4.24 9.95 35.58
N GLY A 241 3.33 10.78 35.09
CA GLY A 241 1.90 10.64 35.37
C GLY A 241 1.00 11.20 34.28
N ILE A 242 -0.31 11.01 34.47
CA ILE A 242 -1.35 11.61 33.64
C ILE A 242 -2.24 12.44 34.57
N VAL A 243 -2.58 13.66 34.20
CA VAL A 243 -3.58 14.46 34.92
C VAL A 243 -4.90 14.39 34.17
N VAL A 244 -5.96 14.08 34.89
CA VAL A 244 -7.33 14.13 34.38
C VAL A 244 -7.95 15.43 34.89
N TYR A 245 -8.53 16.20 33.98
CA TYR A 245 -9.29 17.41 34.29
C TYR A 245 -10.76 17.21 33.90
N ASP A 246 -11.64 17.25 34.88
CA ASP A 246 -13.09 17.30 34.70
C ASP A 246 -13.50 18.76 34.52
N VAL A 247 -13.92 19.12 33.30
CA VAL A 247 -14.29 20.48 32.94
C VAL A 247 -15.55 20.93 33.68
N LEU A 248 -16.55 20.04 33.83
CA LEU A 248 -17.81 20.37 34.48
C LEU A 248 -17.62 20.48 36.00
N GLY A 249 -16.89 19.54 36.60
CA GLY A 249 -16.53 19.57 38.02
C GLY A 249 -15.47 20.61 38.38
N ASN A 250 -14.85 21.24 37.37
CA ASN A 250 -13.75 22.19 37.48
C ASN A 250 -12.63 21.72 38.43
N SER A 251 -12.30 20.43 38.36
CA SER A 251 -11.34 19.80 39.27
C SER A 251 -10.45 18.84 38.51
N SER A 252 -9.23 18.65 39.01
CA SER A 252 -8.26 17.75 38.41
C SER A 252 -7.62 16.84 39.44
N TRP A 253 -7.20 15.66 39.02
CA TRP A 253 -6.45 14.71 39.84
C TRP A 253 -5.34 14.07 39.02
N ARG A 254 -4.32 13.60 39.74
CA ARG A 254 -3.15 12.95 39.17
C ARG A 254 -3.30 11.43 39.21
N VAL A 255 -2.99 10.80 38.09
CA VAL A 255 -2.99 9.36 37.88
C VAL A 255 -1.55 8.90 37.71
N GLU A 256 -1.08 8.10 38.66
CA GLU A 256 0.25 7.49 38.62
C GLU A 256 0.11 5.97 38.71
N ASN A 257 0.90 5.25 37.93
CA ASN A 257 0.92 3.80 37.92
C ASN A 257 2.29 3.34 37.43
N LYS A 258 2.77 2.14 37.75
CA LYS A 258 4.02 1.60 37.17
C LYS A 258 4.11 1.70 35.63
N PHE A 259 2.98 1.75 34.93
CA PHE A 259 2.91 1.91 33.48
C PHE A 259 3.03 3.36 32.97
N THR A 260 2.87 4.38 33.83
CA THR A 260 3.15 5.78 33.49
C THR A 260 4.64 6.12 33.60
N TYR A 261 5.44 5.20 34.14
CA TYR A 261 6.89 5.34 34.29
C TYR A 261 7.62 4.79 33.05
N PRO A 262 8.78 5.37 32.72
CA PRO A 262 9.64 4.85 31.67
C PRO A 262 10.27 3.51 32.08
N ASP A 263 10.60 2.69 31.09
CA ASP A 263 11.46 1.53 31.22
C ASP A 263 12.90 1.93 30.85
N PRO A 264 13.87 1.87 31.78
CA PRO A 264 15.25 2.26 31.51
C PRO A 264 15.91 1.54 30.33
N ARG A 265 15.42 0.35 29.96
CA ARG A 265 15.92 -0.40 28.79
C ARG A 265 15.61 0.28 27.46
N PHE A 266 14.64 1.20 27.47
CA PHE A 266 14.18 1.98 26.32
C PHE A 266 14.49 3.48 26.46
N GLY A 267 15.42 3.85 27.36
CA GLY A 267 15.84 5.24 27.56
C GLY A 267 16.68 5.82 26.41
N THR A 268 17.42 4.97 25.71
CA THR A 268 18.15 5.33 24.49
C THR A 268 17.22 5.31 23.29
N HIS A 269 17.06 6.45 22.62
CA HIS A 269 16.27 6.60 21.40
C HIS A 269 17.22 6.69 20.21
N THR A 270 17.09 5.79 19.25
CA THR A 270 17.88 5.79 18.01
C THR A 270 16.99 6.15 16.83
N VAL A 271 17.40 7.14 16.04
CA VAL A 271 16.71 7.58 14.83
C VAL A 271 17.77 7.83 13.75
N MET A 272 17.66 7.13 12.62
CA MET A 272 18.61 7.26 11.50
C MET A 272 20.09 7.04 11.91
N GLY A 273 20.34 6.17 12.88
CA GLY A 273 21.68 5.86 13.38
C GLY A 273 22.24 6.86 14.40
N GLU A 274 21.55 7.97 14.67
CA GLU A 274 21.88 8.91 15.74
C GLU A 274 21.11 8.52 17.01
N SER A 275 21.78 8.54 18.16
CA SER A 275 21.17 8.15 19.44
C SER A 275 21.23 9.27 20.46
N PHE A 276 20.17 9.40 21.25
CA PHE A 276 20.07 10.36 22.36
C PHE A 276 19.29 9.73 23.53
N GLU A 277 19.52 10.25 24.72
CA GLU A 277 18.88 9.74 25.94
C GLU A 277 17.68 10.59 26.31
N LEU A 278 16.52 9.94 26.48
CA LEU A 278 15.36 10.50 27.14
C LEU A 278 14.73 9.41 28.00
N LEU A 279 14.44 9.73 29.25
CA LEU A 279 13.77 8.81 30.16
C LEU A 279 12.35 9.33 30.47
N ASP A 280 11.58 9.50 29.41
CA ASP A 280 10.25 10.11 29.46
C ASP A 280 9.16 9.07 29.72
N GLY A 281 8.33 9.35 30.73
CA GLY A 281 7.15 8.57 31.10
C GLY A 281 5.98 8.74 30.14
N ALA A 282 4.75 8.63 30.67
CA ALA A 282 3.50 8.76 29.90
C ALA A 282 3.57 9.94 28.92
N PHE A 283 3.50 9.65 27.62
CA PHE A 283 3.85 10.61 26.58
C PHE A 283 2.66 10.98 25.71
N THR A 284 1.89 10.01 25.25
CA THR A 284 0.74 10.22 24.40
C THR A 284 -0.43 9.32 24.81
N VAL A 285 -1.64 9.78 24.51
CA VAL A 285 -2.91 9.16 24.89
C VAL A 285 -3.86 9.20 23.70
N ALA A 286 -4.73 8.21 23.62
CA ALA A 286 -5.88 8.17 22.73
C ALA A 286 -7.06 7.54 23.45
N VAL A 287 -8.27 7.87 23.03
CA VAL A 287 -9.48 7.32 23.62
C VAL A 287 -10.15 6.37 22.63
N THR A 288 -10.68 5.25 23.14
CA THR A 288 -11.54 4.38 22.33
C THR A 288 -12.75 5.17 21.79
N PRO A 289 -12.94 5.24 20.46
CA PRO A 289 -14.05 5.95 19.86
C PRO A 289 -15.41 5.43 20.32
N SER A 290 -16.36 6.35 20.47
CA SER A 290 -17.76 6.01 20.70
C SER A 290 -18.37 5.27 19.50
N GLY A 291 -19.35 4.40 19.73
CA GLY A 291 -20.07 3.70 18.66
C GLY A 291 -19.41 2.42 18.13
N LEU A 292 -18.26 2.00 18.65
CA LEU A 292 -17.59 0.75 18.25
C LEU A 292 -18.17 -0.51 18.92
N GLY A 293 -19.10 -0.37 19.88
CA GLY A 293 -19.57 -1.48 20.72
C GLY A 293 -18.53 -2.01 21.71
N LEU A 294 -17.42 -1.29 21.90
CA LEU A 294 -16.37 -1.59 22.86
C LEU A 294 -16.53 -0.78 24.14
N HIS A 295 -16.05 -1.33 25.26
CA HIS A 295 -15.88 -0.54 26.48
C HIS A 295 -14.83 0.56 26.24
N ARG A 296 -15.14 1.80 26.65
CA ARG A 296 -14.26 2.95 26.37
C ARG A 296 -13.08 2.96 27.33
N HIS A 297 -11.87 2.96 26.77
CA HIS A 297 -10.63 3.06 27.52
C HIS A 297 -9.83 4.29 27.09
N LEU A 298 -8.99 4.80 28.00
CA LEU A 298 -7.81 5.57 27.63
C LEU A 298 -6.71 4.57 27.27
N ILE A 299 -6.22 4.65 26.05
CA ILE A 299 -5.08 3.89 25.54
C ILE A 299 -3.85 4.81 25.56
N PHE A 300 -2.76 4.37 26.16
CA PHE A 300 -1.56 5.20 26.33
C PHE A 300 -0.28 4.38 26.44
N HIS A 301 0.84 5.06 26.29
CA HIS A 301 2.17 4.53 26.61
C HIS A 301 3.11 5.64 27.09
N ALA A 302 4.19 5.21 27.76
CA ALA A 302 5.36 6.05 28.00
C ALA A 302 6.27 6.09 26.77
N LEU A 303 6.97 7.22 26.54
CA LEU A 303 7.87 7.37 25.39
C LEU A 303 8.99 6.34 25.44
N SER A 304 9.64 6.22 26.60
CA SER A 304 10.72 5.27 26.84
C SER A 304 10.16 3.92 27.32
N ASN A 305 9.33 3.28 26.49
CA ASN A 305 8.75 1.96 26.76
C ASN A 305 8.31 1.26 25.45
N GLU A 306 8.03 -0.04 25.54
CA GLU A 306 7.48 -0.88 24.47
C GLU A 306 6.01 -1.29 24.66
N VAL A 307 5.39 -1.03 25.82
CA VAL A 307 4.03 -1.53 26.12
C VAL A 307 2.93 -0.56 25.70
N GLU A 308 1.82 -1.09 25.19
CA GLU A 308 0.55 -0.36 25.05
C GLU A 308 -0.38 -0.72 26.22
N ILE A 309 -1.00 0.28 26.82
CA ILE A 309 -1.78 0.14 28.05
C ILE A 309 -3.18 0.69 27.84
N ALA A 310 -4.18 0.00 28.38
CA ALA A 310 -5.56 0.48 28.46
C ALA A 310 -6.01 0.61 29.91
N VAL A 311 -6.71 1.70 30.22
CA VAL A 311 -7.43 1.89 31.48
C VAL A 311 -8.87 2.33 31.19
N PRO A 312 -9.89 1.71 31.80
CA PRO A 312 -11.28 2.09 31.58
C PRO A 312 -11.56 3.56 31.95
N LEU A 313 -12.35 4.27 31.13
CA LEU A 313 -12.65 5.68 31.39
C LEU A 313 -13.55 5.90 32.61
N ASP A 314 -14.46 4.97 32.90
CA ASP A 314 -15.34 5.02 34.08
C ASP A 314 -14.54 4.89 35.39
N VAL A 315 -13.45 4.13 35.38
CA VAL A 315 -12.48 4.06 36.49
C VAL A 315 -11.62 5.31 36.52
N LEU A 316 -11.04 5.69 35.38
CA LEU A 316 -10.08 6.79 35.26
C LEU A 316 -10.70 8.13 35.65
N ASN A 317 -11.95 8.35 35.24
CA ASN A 317 -12.65 9.62 35.38
C ASN A 317 -13.26 9.80 36.78
N ASN A 318 -13.20 8.79 37.64
CA ASN A 318 -13.64 8.90 39.02
C ASN A 318 -12.46 9.28 39.94
N SER A 319 -12.44 10.52 40.42
CA SER A 319 -11.36 11.06 41.25
C SER A 319 -11.16 10.30 42.58
N THR A 320 -12.20 9.67 43.13
CA THR A 320 -12.08 8.92 44.40
C THR A 320 -11.17 7.70 44.28
N ASN A 321 -10.94 7.20 43.07
CA ASN A 321 -10.10 6.04 42.80
C ASN A 321 -8.60 6.32 42.96
N TRP A 322 -8.19 7.58 43.08
CA TRP A 322 -6.78 8.02 42.97
C TRP A 322 -6.18 8.55 44.28
N GLN A 323 -6.80 8.23 45.42
CA GLN A 323 -6.39 8.73 46.74
C GLN A 323 -5.14 8.03 47.30
N SER A 324 -4.75 6.86 46.77
CA SER A 324 -3.65 6.04 47.31
C SER A 324 -2.37 6.08 46.45
N GLY A 325 -2.18 7.16 45.68
CA GLY A 325 -1.01 7.37 44.81
C GLY A 325 -0.82 6.22 43.82
N ILE A 326 0.41 5.73 43.65
CA ILE A 326 0.75 4.66 42.68
C ILE A 326 0.01 3.33 42.90
N SER A 327 -0.52 3.08 44.10
CA SER A 327 -1.26 1.85 44.43
C SER A 327 -2.75 1.91 44.04
N SER A 328 -3.21 3.07 43.58
CA SER A 328 -4.57 3.32 43.13
C SER A 328 -4.94 2.47 41.92
N SER A 329 -6.05 1.73 42.01
CA SER A 329 -6.69 1.01 40.89
C SER A 329 -5.73 0.15 40.04
N LEU A 330 -4.69 -0.43 40.65
CA LEU A 330 -3.61 -1.16 39.96
C LEU A 330 -4.11 -2.26 38.99
N LYS A 331 -5.20 -2.94 39.34
CA LYS A 331 -5.76 -4.06 38.57
C LYS A 331 -6.51 -3.62 37.31
N GLU A 332 -6.86 -2.34 37.21
CA GLU A 332 -7.65 -1.80 36.11
C GLU A 332 -6.79 -1.46 34.89
N PHE A 333 -5.48 -1.28 35.08
CA PHE A 333 -4.53 -1.09 33.98
C PHE A 333 -4.22 -2.42 33.29
N LYS A 334 -4.55 -2.52 32.01
CA LYS A 334 -4.37 -3.71 31.20
C LYS A 334 -3.28 -3.48 30.17
N VAL A 335 -2.28 -4.36 30.15
CA VAL A 335 -1.32 -4.42 29.05
C VAL A 335 -2.04 -5.00 27.84
N LEU A 336 -2.14 -4.21 26.78
CA LEU A 336 -2.71 -4.65 25.51
C LEU A 336 -1.71 -5.54 24.78
N GLY A 337 -0.44 -5.10 24.70
CA GLY A 337 0.65 -5.84 24.09
C GLY A 337 1.98 -5.09 24.15
N ARG A 338 2.98 -5.62 23.44
CA ARG A 338 4.34 -5.09 23.36
C ARG A 338 4.71 -4.82 21.90
N ARG A 339 5.20 -3.62 21.63
CA ARG A 339 5.75 -3.17 20.34
C ARG A 339 7.16 -3.71 20.08
N GLY A 340 7.94 -3.93 21.13
CA GLY A 340 9.38 -4.18 21.04
C GLY A 340 10.23 -2.93 20.83
N VAL A 341 9.61 -1.76 20.60
CA VAL A 341 10.27 -0.50 20.20
C VAL A 341 9.49 0.70 20.75
N GLN A 342 10.16 1.86 20.84
CA GLN A 342 9.52 3.12 21.25
C GLN A 342 8.55 3.66 20.19
N CYS A 343 7.50 4.33 20.68
CA CYS A 343 6.48 4.99 19.88
C CYS A 343 6.49 6.50 20.19
N GLY A 344 6.52 7.34 19.14
CA GLY A 344 6.40 8.79 19.24
C GLY A 344 4.94 9.23 19.40
N ALA A 345 4.40 9.94 18.41
CA ALA A 345 2.99 10.33 18.41
C ALA A 345 2.05 9.16 18.00
N MET A 346 0.80 9.24 18.47
CA MET A 346 -0.21 8.20 18.32
C MET A 346 -1.60 8.83 18.13
N ALA A 347 -2.47 8.16 17.36
CA ALA A 347 -3.87 8.55 17.17
C ALA A 347 -4.76 7.31 16.95
N ILE A 348 -6.07 7.42 17.17
CA ILE A 348 -7.05 6.34 16.88
C ILE A 348 -8.17 6.89 16.00
N SER A 349 -8.44 6.24 14.86
CA SER A 349 -9.51 6.62 13.93
C SER A 349 -10.89 6.28 14.48
N GLN A 350 -11.94 6.90 13.94
CA GLN A 350 -13.31 6.64 14.36
C GLN A 350 -13.73 5.16 14.17
N GLN A 351 -13.12 4.42 13.24
CA GLN A 351 -13.37 2.97 13.06
C GLN A 351 -12.58 2.08 14.03
N GLY A 352 -11.72 2.67 14.87
CA GLY A 352 -10.90 1.96 15.85
C GLY A 352 -9.56 1.49 15.31
N ILE A 353 -8.99 2.19 14.32
CA ILE A 353 -7.62 1.92 13.88
C ILE A 353 -6.66 2.81 14.64
N TRP A 354 -5.81 2.18 15.43
CA TRP A 354 -4.71 2.79 16.16
C TRP A 354 -3.50 2.99 15.25
N PHE A 355 -2.93 4.18 15.29
CA PHE A 355 -1.74 4.57 14.54
C PHE A 355 -0.64 5.02 15.50
N CYS A 356 0.61 4.70 15.17
CA CYS A 356 1.78 5.15 15.93
C CYS A 356 3.01 5.30 15.03
N GLY A 357 3.82 6.33 15.27
CA GLY A 357 5.15 6.48 14.66
C GLY A 357 6.24 5.76 15.45
N PHE A 358 6.81 4.70 14.89
CA PHE A 358 7.92 3.95 15.49
C PHE A 358 9.26 4.64 15.19
N LEU A 359 10.20 4.58 16.14
CA LEU A 359 11.52 5.17 15.98
C LEU A 359 12.52 4.24 15.28
N GLU A 360 12.43 2.93 15.47
CA GLU A 360 13.29 1.95 14.81
C GLU A 360 12.56 0.60 14.70
N PRO A 361 12.33 0.04 13.49
CA PRO A 361 12.53 0.70 12.20
C PRO A 361 11.53 1.85 12.01
N ILE A 362 12.02 2.96 11.45
CA ILE A 362 11.26 4.21 11.30
C ILE A 362 10.03 3.99 10.41
N GLY A 363 8.83 4.23 10.93
CA GLY A 363 7.62 4.13 10.13
C GLY A 363 6.34 4.36 10.90
N ILE A 364 5.22 4.38 10.20
CA ILE A 364 3.88 4.46 10.76
C ILE A 364 3.30 3.06 10.81
N TYR A 365 2.85 2.66 11.98
CA TYR A 365 2.24 1.36 12.24
C TYR A 365 0.76 1.51 12.56
N GLY A 366 -0.02 0.54 12.13
CA GLY A 366 -1.47 0.45 12.34
C GLY A 366 -1.88 -0.82 13.07
N TRP A 367 -2.89 -0.71 13.94
CA TRP A 367 -3.51 -1.85 14.61
C TRP A 367 -5.02 -1.62 14.78
N ASN A 368 -5.85 -2.61 14.49
CA ASN A 368 -7.27 -2.55 14.76
C ASN A 368 -7.54 -2.94 16.22
N ILE A 369 -7.99 -1.98 17.04
CA ILE A 369 -8.19 -2.16 18.49
C ILE A 369 -9.26 -3.20 18.86
N ARG A 370 -10.06 -3.66 17.88
CA ARG A 370 -11.02 -4.75 18.04
C ARG A 370 -10.36 -6.14 17.99
N THR A 371 -9.10 -6.21 17.58
CA THR A 371 -8.32 -7.45 17.54
C THR A 371 -7.26 -7.44 18.64
N PRO A 372 -6.80 -8.59 19.14
CA PRO A 372 -5.72 -8.63 20.13
C PRO A 372 -4.46 -7.90 19.64
N TYR A 373 -3.74 -7.20 20.53
CA TYR A 373 -2.48 -6.55 20.18
C TYR A 373 -1.37 -7.61 20.06
N THR A 374 -1.12 -8.05 18.84
CA THR A 374 -0.08 -9.04 18.51
C THR A 374 0.69 -8.59 17.28
N ASN A 375 1.92 -9.09 17.10
CA ASN A 375 2.74 -8.78 15.92
C ASN A 375 2.04 -9.13 14.59
N SER A 376 1.11 -10.09 14.58
CA SER A 376 0.33 -10.44 13.38
C SER A 376 -0.71 -9.38 13.00
N ASN A 377 -1.26 -8.69 14.00
CA ASN A 377 -2.32 -7.69 13.87
C ASN A 377 -1.77 -6.26 13.78
N LEU A 378 -0.50 -6.06 14.14
CA LEU A 378 0.25 -4.83 13.95
C LEU A 378 0.81 -4.80 12.52
N LYS A 379 0.53 -3.74 11.77
CA LYS A 379 0.92 -3.59 10.36
C LYS A 379 1.80 -2.37 10.16
N LEU A 380 2.89 -2.49 9.43
CA LEU A 380 3.63 -1.35 8.90
C LEU A 380 2.82 -0.74 7.75
N LEU A 381 2.37 0.50 7.91
CA LEU A 381 1.52 1.19 6.94
C LEU A 381 2.30 2.16 6.07
N ALA A 382 3.34 2.79 6.60
CA ALA A 382 4.24 3.66 5.83
C ALA A 382 5.67 3.55 6.37
N HIS A 383 6.64 3.38 5.46
CA HIS A 383 8.07 3.38 5.80
C HIS A 383 8.77 4.42 4.93
N ASN A 384 9.37 5.43 5.56
CA ASN A 384 10.23 6.41 4.91
C ASN A 384 11.20 7.02 5.95
N PRO A 385 12.39 6.44 6.13
CA PRO A 385 13.33 6.88 7.16
C PRO A 385 13.92 8.27 6.86
N GLN A 386 13.75 8.81 5.64
CA GLN A 386 14.16 10.17 5.32
C GLN A 386 13.13 11.22 5.75
N THR A 387 11.84 10.96 5.49
CA THR A 387 10.76 11.93 5.73
C THR A 387 10.08 11.74 7.09
N LEU A 388 10.12 10.54 7.68
CA LEU A 388 9.40 10.16 8.92
C LEU A 388 10.31 10.02 10.16
N GLN A 389 11.50 10.63 10.16
CA GLN A 389 12.54 10.44 11.19
C GLN A 389 11.99 10.47 12.63
N PHE A 390 11.41 11.60 13.06
CA PHE A 390 10.78 11.69 14.37
C PHE A 390 9.37 12.27 14.22
N ILE A 391 8.37 11.38 14.24
CA ILE A 391 6.94 11.74 14.20
C ILE A 391 6.54 12.27 15.58
N SER A 392 6.56 13.59 15.71
CA SER A 392 6.28 14.31 16.95
C SER A 392 4.80 14.70 17.07
N GLY A 393 4.09 14.91 15.97
CA GLY A 393 2.66 15.21 15.95
C GLY A 393 1.91 14.21 15.08
N MET A 394 0.73 13.76 15.55
CA MET A 394 -0.17 12.89 14.79
C MET A 394 -1.61 13.20 15.16
N LYS A 395 -2.47 13.46 14.17
CA LYS A 395 -3.90 13.74 14.33
C LYS A 395 -4.71 12.99 13.29
N ILE A 396 -5.92 12.59 13.66
CA ILE A 396 -6.91 12.07 12.72
C ILE A 396 -8.05 13.07 12.66
N ILE A 397 -8.31 13.57 11.45
CA ILE A 397 -9.21 14.70 11.23
C ILE A 397 -10.24 14.29 10.20
N ARG A 398 -11.51 14.50 10.54
CA ARG A 398 -12.62 14.18 9.64
C ARG A 398 -12.92 15.37 8.74
N ARG A 399 -12.81 15.17 7.43
CA ARG A 399 -13.19 16.17 6.43
C ARG A 399 -14.70 16.42 6.48
N PRO A 400 -15.17 17.67 6.65
CA PRO A 400 -16.61 17.95 6.65
C PRO A 400 -17.31 17.67 5.32
N ARG A 401 -16.59 17.75 4.18
CA ARG A 401 -17.17 17.65 2.83
C ARG A 401 -17.72 16.26 2.51
N ASP A 402 -16.95 15.22 2.83
CA ASP A 402 -17.22 13.82 2.46
C ASP A 402 -17.27 12.88 3.68
N GLY A 403 -16.87 13.38 4.86
CA GLY A 403 -16.81 12.61 6.09
C GLY A 403 -15.64 11.62 6.15
N ALA A 404 -14.70 11.68 5.20
CA ALA A 404 -13.49 10.86 5.19
C ALA A 404 -12.53 11.29 6.31
N GLU A 405 -11.72 10.36 6.81
CA GLU A 405 -10.70 10.64 7.82
C GLU A 405 -9.32 10.80 7.18
N GLU A 406 -8.59 11.82 7.62
CA GLU A 406 -7.24 12.14 7.20
C GLU A 406 -6.28 11.97 8.38
N LEU A 407 -5.18 11.26 8.15
CA LEU A 407 -4.06 11.17 9.07
C LEU A 407 -3.09 12.31 8.76
N TRP A 408 -2.95 13.24 9.70
CA TRP A 408 -2.01 14.37 9.65
C TRP A 408 -0.83 14.11 10.56
N ILE A 409 0.38 14.36 10.06
CA ILE A 409 1.64 14.04 10.73
C ILE A 409 2.56 15.26 10.69
N LEU A 410 3.20 15.55 11.82
CA LEU A 410 4.38 16.42 11.87
C LEU A 410 5.61 15.57 12.14
N SER A 411 6.54 15.57 11.18
CA SER A 411 7.83 14.90 11.28
C SER A 411 8.94 15.94 11.37
N ASN A 412 9.82 15.77 12.35
CA ASN A 412 11.00 16.60 12.54
C ASN A 412 12.25 15.73 12.71
N ARG A 413 13.40 16.39 12.94
CA ARG A 413 14.69 15.73 13.17
C ARG A 413 15.18 15.99 14.59
N LEU A 414 14.36 15.62 15.58
CA LEU A 414 14.60 15.92 16.99
C LEU A 414 15.98 15.46 17.48
N GLN A 415 16.45 14.30 17.02
CA GLN A 415 17.76 13.75 17.37
C GLN A 415 18.91 14.68 16.94
N LYS A 416 18.79 15.34 15.79
CA LYS A 416 19.75 16.34 15.32
C LYS A 416 19.60 17.67 16.05
N ALA A 417 18.36 18.03 16.36
CA ALA A 417 18.06 19.27 17.07
C ALA A 417 18.66 19.27 18.49
N PHE A 418 18.54 18.16 19.20
CA PHE A 418 19.08 18.01 20.57
C PHE A 418 20.59 17.87 20.62
N THR A 419 21.22 17.35 19.57
CA THR A 419 22.68 17.26 19.46
C THR A 419 23.32 18.51 18.86
N GLY A 420 22.52 19.48 18.38
CA GLY A 420 23.00 20.68 17.70
C GLY A 420 23.54 20.42 16.28
N ALA A 421 23.19 19.28 15.68
CA ALA A 421 23.67 18.81 14.38
C ALA A 421 22.72 19.12 13.21
N LEU A 422 21.75 20.03 13.39
CA LEU A 422 20.85 20.44 12.32
C LEU A 422 21.61 21.19 11.22
N ASN A 423 21.37 20.78 9.96
CA ASN A 423 21.85 21.50 8.80
C ASN A 423 20.68 22.31 8.20
N TYR A 424 20.79 23.63 8.26
CA TYR A 424 19.74 24.55 7.81
C TYR A 424 19.70 24.77 6.30
N SER A 425 20.57 24.12 5.53
CA SER A 425 20.49 24.10 4.06
C SER A 425 19.51 23.04 3.53
N GLU A 426 19.11 22.08 4.36
CA GLU A 426 18.19 20.99 4.03
C GLU A 426 16.84 21.10 4.75
N ILE A 427 15.84 20.34 4.30
CA ILE A 427 14.50 20.31 4.93
C ILE A 427 14.56 19.51 6.24
N ASN A 428 14.29 20.20 7.35
CA ASN A 428 14.33 19.66 8.70
C ASN A 428 12.95 19.33 9.26
N TYR A 429 11.90 20.01 8.79
CA TYR A 429 10.54 19.85 9.32
C TYR A 429 9.55 19.63 8.18
N ARG A 430 8.60 18.71 8.39
CA ARG A 430 7.58 18.34 7.40
C ARG A 430 6.23 18.20 8.07
N VAL A 431 5.21 18.72 7.42
CA VAL A 431 3.82 18.35 7.67
C VAL A 431 3.34 17.53 6.48
N GLN A 432 2.88 16.31 6.76
CA GLN A 432 2.44 15.36 5.76
C GLN A 432 1.04 14.86 6.10
N ARG A 433 0.29 14.41 5.09
CA ARG A 433 -1.01 13.80 5.27
C ARG A 433 -1.23 12.56 4.40
N CYS A 434 -2.24 11.78 4.78
CA CYS A 434 -2.78 10.69 3.98
C CYS A 434 -4.24 10.43 4.37
N ASP A 435 -5.10 10.09 3.42
CA ASP A 435 -6.43 9.57 3.76
C ASP A 435 -6.28 8.23 4.51
N VAL A 436 -7.01 8.04 5.60
CA VAL A 436 -6.92 6.84 6.45
C VAL A 436 -7.22 5.59 5.64
N ASP A 437 -8.23 5.63 4.78
CA ASP A 437 -8.58 4.50 3.90
C ASP A 437 -7.46 4.17 2.90
N ASP A 438 -6.81 5.19 2.33
CA ASP A 438 -5.67 5.01 1.43
C ASP A 438 -4.46 4.43 2.17
N MET A 439 -4.24 4.89 3.40
CA MET A 439 -3.22 4.37 4.27
C MET A 439 -3.40 2.87 4.51
N LEU A 440 -4.63 2.44 4.81
CA LEU A 440 -4.97 1.05 5.17
C LEU A 440 -5.05 0.11 3.97
N GLN A 441 -5.46 0.61 2.81
CA GLN A 441 -5.58 -0.18 1.58
C GLN A 441 -4.26 -0.23 0.79
N GLY A 442 -3.21 0.44 1.27
CA GLY A 442 -1.93 0.52 0.57
C GLY A 442 -1.94 1.41 -0.67
N ARG A 443 -2.97 2.26 -0.83
CA ARG A 443 -3.06 3.24 -1.93
C ARG A 443 -2.08 4.40 -1.69
N GLY A 444 -1.77 5.15 -2.75
CA GLY A 444 -0.98 6.38 -2.66
C GLY A 444 -1.73 7.45 -1.85
N CYS A 445 -0.99 8.22 -1.03
CA CYS A 445 -1.56 9.21 -0.13
C CYS A 445 -1.78 10.59 -0.76
N ILE A 446 -1.36 10.77 -2.02
CA ILE A 446 -1.49 12.03 -2.75
C ILE A 446 -2.93 12.16 -3.19
N SER A 447 -3.62 13.20 -2.71
CA SER A 447 -4.97 13.50 -3.15
C SER A 447 -5.01 13.63 -4.68
N ILE A 448 -5.83 12.78 -5.29
CA ILE A 448 -6.10 12.75 -6.74
C ILE A 448 -6.62 14.13 -7.23
N LEU A 449 -6.99 15.04 -6.33
CA LEU A 449 -7.37 16.42 -6.65
C LEU A 449 -6.22 17.35 -7.06
N PHE A 450 -4.95 17.03 -6.75
CA PHE A 450 -3.81 17.90 -7.10
C PHE A 450 -2.75 17.25 -8.01
N ALA A 451 -2.62 15.92 -8.03
CA ALA A 451 -1.70 15.24 -8.96
C ALA A 451 -2.32 14.93 -10.33
N ALA A 452 -3.65 14.79 -10.41
CA ALA A 452 -4.31 14.69 -11.70
C ALA A 452 -4.71 16.08 -12.19
N LYS A 453 -3.91 16.62 -13.12
CA LYS A 453 -4.59 17.20 -14.28
C LYS A 453 -5.40 16.07 -14.92
N ALA A 454 -6.68 16.01 -14.54
CA ALA A 454 -7.79 15.40 -15.26
C ALA A 454 -7.68 13.89 -15.59
N GLN A 455 -8.16 13.04 -14.68
CA GLN A 455 -9.07 11.98 -15.11
C GLN A 455 -10.04 11.61 -13.98
N GLU A 456 -11.31 11.97 -14.17
CA GLU A 456 -12.40 11.45 -13.35
C GLU A 456 -12.45 9.93 -13.60
N LEU A 457 -12.30 9.10 -12.56
CA LEU A 457 -12.38 7.65 -12.68
C LEU A 457 -13.84 7.26 -12.97
N GLN A 458 -14.19 7.28 -14.24
CA GLN A 458 -15.49 6.86 -14.73
C GLN A 458 -15.51 5.34 -14.91
N LEU A 459 -16.62 4.71 -14.52
CA LEU A 459 -16.80 3.27 -14.71
C LEU A 459 -16.76 2.95 -16.21
N LYS A 460 -15.74 2.19 -16.64
CA LYS A 460 -15.59 1.77 -18.04
C LYS A 460 -16.31 0.45 -18.25
N GLN A 461 -17.40 0.46 -19.00
CA GLN A 461 -18.09 -0.77 -19.36
C GLN A 461 -17.32 -1.47 -20.48
N LEU A 462 -16.70 -2.61 -20.19
CA LEU A 462 -16.05 -3.45 -21.20
C LEU A 462 -17.10 -4.37 -21.85
N ARG A 463 -16.84 -4.78 -23.10
CA ARG A 463 -17.72 -5.73 -23.79
C ARG A 463 -17.49 -7.12 -23.23
N THR A 464 -18.49 -7.71 -22.57
CA THR A 464 -18.47 -9.13 -22.22
C THR A 464 -18.74 -9.96 -23.46
N LEU A 465 -17.77 -10.79 -23.86
CA LEU A 465 -17.92 -11.76 -24.95
C LEU A 465 -18.60 -13.02 -24.43
N HIS A 466 -18.03 -13.62 -23.38
CA HIS A 466 -18.54 -14.83 -22.75
C HIS A 466 -18.39 -14.77 -21.23
N LYS A 467 -19.26 -15.45 -20.49
CA LYS A 467 -19.19 -15.63 -19.04
C LYS A 467 -19.73 -16.99 -18.63
N TRP A 468 -19.17 -17.53 -17.55
CA TRP A 468 -19.57 -18.81 -17.00
C TRP A 468 -19.95 -18.67 -15.53
N THR A 469 -21.12 -19.20 -15.20
CA THR A 469 -21.69 -19.28 -13.84
C THR A 469 -21.82 -20.74 -13.41
N ASN A 470 -22.26 -21.59 -14.33
CA ASN A 470 -22.39 -23.03 -14.11
C ASN A 470 -21.11 -23.73 -14.58
N LEU A 471 -20.32 -24.26 -13.64
CA LEU A 471 -19.00 -24.82 -13.93
C LEU A 471 -18.74 -26.07 -13.12
N SER A 472 -18.26 -27.07 -13.83
CA SER A 472 -17.72 -28.34 -13.36
C SER A 472 -16.19 -28.30 -13.34
N ASN A 473 -15.56 -28.14 -12.17
CA ASN A 473 -14.14 -28.44 -11.87
C ASN A 473 -13.00 -28.01 -12.85
N PHE A 474 -13.19 -27.02 -13.74
CA PHE A 474 -12.11 -26.49 -14.59
C PHE A 474 -11.80 -25.00 -14.33
N LEU A 475 -10.51 -24.65 -14.39
CA LEU A 475 -9.95 -23.34 -14.05
C LEU A 475 -9.15 -22.81 -15.26
N PRO A 476 -9.75 -21.96 -16.11
CA PRO A 476 -9.03 -21.32 -17.18
C PRO A 476 -8.02 -20.31 -16.64
N VAL A 477 -6.87 -20.19 -17.30
CA VAL A 477 -5.80 -19.27 -16.87
C VAL A 477 -5.30 -18.36 -17.98
N ASP A 478 -5.63 -18.62 -19.24
CA ASP A 478 -5.31 -17.75 -20.38
C ASP A 478 -6.43 -17.76 -21.40
N VAL A 479 -6.50 -16.70 -22.19
CA VAL A 479 -7.40 -16.53 -23.33
C VAL A 479 -6.57 -16.07 -24.52
N ASP A 480 -6.97 -16.43 -25.73
CA ASP A 480 -6.41 -15.86 -26.96
C ASP A 480 -7.49 -15.83 -28.04
N MET A 481 -7.40 -14.90 -28.98
CA MET A 481 -8.41 -14.75 -30.01
C MET A 481 -7.81 -14.75 -31.41
N GLU A 482 -8.31 -15.65 -32.23
CA GLU A 482 -8.11 -15.64 -33.66
C GLU A 482 -9.30 -14.99 -34.34
N TYR A 483 -9.04 -14.11 -35.31
CA TYR A 483 -10.06 -13.54 -36.19
C TYR A 483 -9.87 -14.12 -37.57
N GLY A 484 -10.83 -14.88 -38.08
CA GLY A 484 -10.85 -15.35 -39.45
C GLY A 484 -11.47 -14.32 -40.41
N ASP A 485 -11.55 -14.71 -41.68
CA ASP A 485 -12.26 -13.95 -42.70
C ASP A 485 -13.77 -13.82 -42.37
N GLU A 486 -14.40 -12.75 -42.86
CA GLU A 486 -15.85 -12.51 -42.75
C GLU A 486 -16.39 -12.34 -41.31
N GLY A 487 -15.55 -11.94 -40.36
CA GLY A 487 -15.96 -11.65 -38.98
C GLY A 487 -16.16 -12.89 -38.10
N ARG A 488 -15.73 -14.06 -38.57
CA ARG A 488 -15.61 -15.26 -37.72
C ARG A 488 -14.44 -15.07 -36.75
N HIS A 489 -14.58 -15.61 -35.55
CA HIS A 489 -13.48 -15.67 -34.58
C HIS A 489 -13.47 -17.03 -33.87
N ARG A 490 -12.29 -17.43 -33.38
CA ARG A 490 -12.12 -18.56 -32.47
C ARG A 490 -11.53 -18.05 -31.17
N THR A 491 -12.23 -18.28 -30.07
CA THR A 491 -11.77 -17.95 -28.72
C THR A 491 -11.11 -19.16 -28.10
N PHE A 492 -9.80 -19.10 -27.89
CA PHE A 492 -9.01 -20.14 -27.25
C PHE A 492 -8.96 -19.91 -25.74
N LEU A 493 -9.02 -21.00 -24.97
CA LEU A 493 -8.81 -20.99 -23.53
C LEU A 493 -7.81 -22.08 -23.13
N THR A 494 -6.88 -21.75 -22.24
CA THR A 494 -6.04 -22.74 -21.57
C THR A 494 -6.64 -23.11 -20.22
N ILE A 495 -6.70 -24.41 -19.95
CA ILE A 495 -7.27 -25.00 -18.75
C ILE A 495 -6.25 -26.00 -18.18
N PRO A 496 -5.27 -25.54 -17.39
CA PRO A 496 -4.30 -26.39 -16.74
C PRO A 496 -4.92 -27.58 -16.01
N ARG A 497 -4.27 -28.75 -16.09
CA ARG A 497 -4.65 -29.93 -15.29
C ARG A 497 -4.17 -29.81 -13.85
N LEU A 498 -4.77 -28.88 -13.13
CA LEU A 498 -4.53 -28.66 -11.70
C LEU A 498 -5.13 -29.79 -10.85
N ASN A 499 -6.14 -30.48 -11.38
CA ASN A 499 -6.74 -31.67 -10.81
C ASN A 499 -7.00 -32.72 -11.92
N ALA A 500 -7.30 -33.96 -11.52
CA ALA A 500 -7.53 -35.07 -12.46
C ALA A 500 -8.87 -34.98 -13.23
N GLY A 501 -9.76 -34.04 -12.86
CA GLY A 501 -11.09 -33.88 -13.43
C GLY A 501 -11.16 -33.02 -14.69
N THR A 502 -10.06 -32.35 -15.08
CA THR A 502 -10.01 -31.55 -16.31
C THR A 502 -9.96 -32.45 -17.54
N PRO A 503 -10.98 -32.45 -18.44
CA PRO A 503 -11.03 -33.37 -19.58
C PRO A 503 -10.02 -33.00 -20.67
N PHE A 504 -9.89 -31.72 -20.98
CA PHE A 504 -8.97 -31.16 -21.98
C PHE A 504 -8.37 -29.86 -21.46
N THR A 505 -7.15 -29.56 -21.89
CA THR A 505 -6.35 -28.44 -21.36
C THR A 505 -6.21 -27.26 -22.33
N LEU A 506 -6.54 -27.46 -23.60
CA LEU A 506 -6.59 -26.42 -24.61
C LEU A 506 -7.92 -26.58 -25.33
N ALA A 507 -8.69 -25.51 -25.35
CA ALA A 507 -10.07 -25.53 -25.82
C ALA A 507 -10.37 -24.31 -26.67
N THR A 508 -11.39 -24.44 -27.51
CA THR A 508 -12.07 -23.32 -28.15
C THR A 508 -13.52 -23.25 -27.70
N VAL A 509 -14.11 -22.06 -27.75
CA VAL A 509 -15.57 -21.94 -27.74
C VAL A 509 -16.14 -22.62 -28.99
N ALA A 510 -17.18 -23.42 -28.83
CA ALA A 510 -17.82 -24.12 -29.94
C ALA A 510 -18.33 -23.09 -30.96
N ALA A 511 -18.08 -23.32 -32.25
CA ALA A 511 -18.45 -22.36 -33.29
C ALA A 511 -19.94 -22.01 -33.31
N SER A 512 -20.82 -22.95 -32.92
CA SER A 512 -22.26 -22.72 -32.77
C SER A 512 -22.64 -21.83 -31.58
N ASP A 513 -21.72 -21.64 -30.65
CA ASP A 513 -21.91 -20.93 -29.38
C ASP A 513 -21.11 -19.61 -29.34
N ASN A 514 -20.50 -19.19 -30.46
CA ASN A 514 -19.75 -17.93 -30.57
C ASN A 514 -20.61 -16.68 -30.24
N GLU A 515 -21.92 -16.74 -30.47
CA GLU A 515 -22.85 -15.66 -30.10
C GLU A 515 -23.43 -15.82 -28.69
N VAL A 516 -23.15 -16.94 -28.02
CA VAL A 516 -23.70 -17.26 -26.70
C VAL A 516 -22.84 -16.61 -25.62
N VAL A 517 -23.42 -15.65 -24.90
CA VAL A 517 -22.72 -14.95 -23.80
C VAL A 517 -22.65 -15.81 -22.54
N GLU A 518 -23.71 -16.54 -22.21
CA GLU A 518 -23.83 -17.28 -20.94
C GLU A 518 -23.52 -18.76 -21.12
N ASN A 519 -22.47 -19.23 -20.45
CA ASN A 519 -22.01 -20.62 -20.41
C ASN A 519 -21.88 -21.29 -21.80
N PRO A 520 -21.19 -20.67 -22.78
CA PRO A 520 -20.98 -21.32 -24.07
C PRO A 520 -20.15 -22.59 -23.91
N ARG A 521 -20.40 -23.57 -24.79
CA ARG A 521 -19.72 -24.87 -24.72
C ARG A 521 -18.28 -24.75 -25.18
N LEU A 522 -17.39 -25.49 -24.52
CA LEU A 522 -15.99 -25.62 -24.88
C LEU A 522 -15.75 -26.95 -25.61
N VAL A 523 -14.92 -26.91 -26.64
CA VAL A 523 -14.47 -28.06 -27.43
C VAL A 523 -12.95 -28.17 -27.37
N ALA A 524 -12.45 -29.39 -27.21
CA ALA A 524 -11.02 -29.65 -27.14
C ALA A 524 -10.32 -29.31 -28.46
N TYR A 525 -9.21 -28.57 -28.39
CA TYR A 525 -8.40 -28.21 -29.56
C TYR A 525 -7.05 -28.97 -29.57
N PRO A 526 -6.58 -29.47 -30.72
CA PRO A 526 -7.30 -29.57 -31.99
C PRO A 526 -8.46 -30.57 -31.96
N ASN A 527 -8.33 -31.62 -31.14
CA ASN A 527 -9.38 -32.61 -30.88
C ASN A 527 -9.08 -33.37 -29.58
N MET A 528 -10.03 -34.18 -29.11
CA MET A 528 -9.92 -34.89 -27.84
C MET A 528 -8.71 -35.85 -27.75
N ALA A 529 -8.22 -36.40 -28.85
CA ALA A 529 -7.11 -37.36 -28.82
C ALA A 529 -5.80 -36.73 -28.30
N TRP A 530 -5.63 -35.42 -28.48
CA TRP A 530 -4.50 -34.67 -27.93
C TRP A 530 -4.52 -34.56 -26.41
N HIS A 531 -5.67 -34.80 -25.77
CA HIS A 531 -5.92 -34.55 -24.35
C HIS A 531 -6.04 -35.83 -23.51
N LEU A 532 -5.70 -37.00 -24.04
CA LEU A 532 -5.79 -38.27 -23.30
C LEU A 532 -4.47 -38.58 -22.55
N PRO A 533 -4.46 -38.73 -21.21
CA PRO A 533 -3.28 -39.20 -20.46
C PRO A 533 -3.29 -40.73 -20.25
N PRO A 534 -2.12 -41.41 -20.17
CA PRO A 534 -0.80 -40.97 -20.57
C PRO A 534 -0.57 -41.29 -22.06
N ASN A 535 -0.81 -40.32 -22.95
CA ASN A 535 -0.14 -40.31 -24.25
C ASN A 535 1.38 -40.28 -23.98
N ASN A 536 2.21 -40.97 -24.79
CA ASN A 536 3.70 -41.04 -24.69
C ASN A 536 4.38 -39.65 -24.82
N CYS A 537 3.97 -38.66 -24.02
CA CYS A 537 4.25 -37.24 -24.13
C CYS A 537 3.98 -36.64 -25.52
N SER A 538 3.20 -37.32 -26.36
CA SER A 538 2.83 -36.89 -27.71
C SER A 538 1.64 -35.93 -27.75
N GLY A 539 0.78 -35.94 -26.72
CA GLY A 539 -0.34 -35.02 -26.58
C GLY A 539 0.03 -33.71 -25.87
N ILE A 540 -0.99 -32.93 -25.51
CA ILE A 540 -0.90 -31.76 -24.63
C ILE A 540 -1.26 -32.21 -23.21
N ILE A 541 -0.31 -32.09 -22.29
CA ILE A 541 -0.52 -32.53 -20.91
C ILE A 541 -1.28 -31.45 -20.14
N SER A 542 -0.75 -30.22 -20.14
CA SER A 542 -1.27 -29.11 -19.35
C SER A 542 -0.85 -27.78 -19.99
N ALA A 543 -1.68 -27.23 -20.87
CA ALA A 543 -1.44 -25.94 -21.52
C ALA A 543 -1.57 -24.81 -20.49
N MET A 544 -0.56 -23.95 -20.40
CA MET A 544 -0.53 -22.83 -19.45
C MET A 544 -0.85 -21.51 -20.14
N ARG A 545 -0.12 -21.17 -21.21
CA ARG A 545 -0.24 -19.91 -21.92
C ARG A 545 -0.22 -20.12 -23.43
N THR A 546 -0.87 -19.22 -24.13
CA THR A 546 -0.93 -19.20 -25.60
C THR A 546 -0.45 -17.88 -26.17
N TYR A 547 -0.03 -17.90 -27.42
CA TYR A 547 0.22 -16.69 -28.19
C TYR A 547 -0.08 -16.96 -29.67
N ILE A 548 -0.93 -16.16 -30.28
CA ILE A 548 -1.18 -16.19 -31.72
C ILE A 548 -0.32 -15.14 -32.41
N ASP A 549 0.57 -15.59 -33.30
CA ASP A 549 1.43 -14.68 -34.07
C ASP A 549 0.76 -14.21 -35.38
N GLU A 550 1.39 -13.23 -36.05
CA GLU A 550 0.89 -12.65 -37.31
C GLU A 550 0.89 -13.66 -38.49
N CYS A 551 1.49 -14.83 -38.30
CA CYS A 551 1.57 -15.90 -39.28
C CYS A 551 0.47 -16.95 -39.10
N TRP A 552 -0.55 -16.65 -38.28
CA TRP A 552 -1.65 -17.57 -37.97
C TRP A 552 -1.16 -18.85 -37.32
N ARG A 553 -0.14 -18.74 -36.45
CA ARG A 553 0.35 -19.87 -35.67
C ARG A 553 -0.01 -19.69 -34.21
N LEU A 554 -0.61 -20.72 -33.62
CA LEU A 554 -0.88 -20.80 -32.20
C LEU A 554 0.30 -21.45 -31.49
N TRP A 555 1.00 -20.66 -30.69
CA TRP A 555 2.05 -21.12 -29.79
C TRP A 555 1.42 -21.48 -28.45
N VAL A 556 1.79 -22.65 -27.93
CA VAL A 556 1.27 -23.17 -26.66
C VAL A 556 2.46 -23.61 -25.81
N VAL A 557 2.58 -23.08 -24.60
CA VAL A 557 3.50 -23.63 -23.60
C VAL A 557 2.74 -24.63 -22.73
N ASP A 558 3.14 -25.90 -22.85
CA ASP A 558 2.64 -27.01 -22.05
C ASP A 558 3.62 -27.29 -20.91
N SER A 559 3.13 -27.28 -19.68
CA SER A 559 3.98 -27.50 -18.51
C SER A 559 4.42 -28.95 -18.33
N GLY A 560 3.77 -29.91 -18.99
CA GLY A 560 4.02 -31.32 -18.78
C GLY A 560 3.61 -31.84 -17.39
N GLN A 561 2.87 -31.03 -16.61
CA GLN A 561 2.48 -31.34 -15.23
C GLN A 561 1.00 -31.64 -15.08
N ILE A 562 0.66 -32.67 -14.30
CA ILE A 562 -0.70 -32.90 -13.81
C ILE A 562 -0.65 -32.81 -12.29
N ASN A 563 -1.43 -31.89 -11.72
CA ASN A 563 -1.48 -31.66 -10.28
C ASN A 563 -0.06 -31.50 -9.69
N SER A 564 0.73 -30.60 -10.31
CA SER A 564 2.14 -30.31 -9.96
C SER A 564 3.13 -31.48 -10.09
N LEU A 565 2.69 -32.66 -10.51
CA LEU A 565 3.58 -33.79 -10.80
C LEU A 565 4.07 -33.70 -12.24
N GLN A 566 5.39 -33.60 -12.43
CA GLN A 566 6.00 -33.60 -13.75
C GLN A 566 5.89 -34.99 -14.40
N LEU A 567 5.03 -35.13 -15.42
CA LEU A 567 4.84 -36.39 -16.15
C LEU A 567 5.65 -36.43 -17.45
N CYS A 568 5.74 -35.29 -18.13
CA CYS A 568 6.46 -35.12 -19.39
C CYS A 568 7.39 -33.91 -19.30
N PRO A 569 8.47 -33.82 -20.07
CA PRO A 569 9.19 -32.56 -20.21
C PRO A 569 8.22 -31.45 -20.66
N PRO A 570 8.32 -30.23 -20.11
CA PRO A 570 7.65 -29.07 -20.68
C PRO A 570 7.94 -28.93 -22.16
N GLN A 571 6.99 -28.42 -22.92
CA GLN A 571 7.13 -28.30 -24.37
C GLN A 571 6.47 -27.04 -24.90
N ILE A 572 7.03 -26.51 -25.98
CA ILE A 572 6.44 -25.45 -26.78
C ILE A 572 5.92 -26.10 -28.06
N LEU A 573 4.62 -25.97 -28.29
CA LEU A 573 3.92 -26.50 -29.45
C LEU A 573 3.49 -25.33 -30.33
N THR A 574 3.68 -25.45 -31.63
CA THR A 574 3.24 -24.45 -32.62
C THR A 574 2.29 -25.13 -33.58
N PHE A 575 1.04 -24.68 -33.61
CA PHE A 575 0.01 -25.18 -34.52
C PHE A 575 -0.24 -24.17 -35.64
N ASP A 576 -0.42 -24.65 -36.86
CA ASP A 576 -0.95 -23.89 -37.99
C ASP A 576 -2.46 -23.77 -37.79
N LEU A 577 -2.97 -22.56 -37.60
CA LEU A 577 -4.41 -22.34 -37.36
C LEU A 577 -5.26 -22.52 -38.62
N ILE A 578 -4.68 -22.47 -39.82
CA ILE A 578 -5.42 -22.73 -41.06
C ILE A 578 -5.72 -24.22 -41.20
N LYS A 579 -4.77 -25.07 -40.82
CA LYS A 579 -4.89 -26.54 -40.94
C LYS A 579 -5.28 -27.24 -39.63
N ASP A 580 -5.19 -26.55 -38.50
CA ASP A 580 -5.27 -27.11 -37.14
C ASP A 580 -4.28 -28.26 -36.91
N GLU A 581 -3.10 -28.18 -37.55
CA GLU A 581 -2.05 -29.19 -37.51
C GLU A 581 -0.81 -28.70 -36.75
N LEU A 582 -0.13 -29.62 -36.08
CA LEU A 582 1.13 -29.30 -35.40
C LEU A 582 2.23 -29.05 -36.45
N VAL A 583 2.82 -27.87 -36.42
CA VAL A 583 3.96 -27.48 -37.27
C VAL A 583 5.28 -27.80 -36.58
N GLN A 584 5.37 -27.47 -35.29
CA GLN A 584 6.63 -27.58 -34.56
C GLN A 584 6.40 -28.02 -33.11
N ARG A 585 7.30 -28.87 -32.62
CA ARG A 585 7.38 -29.29 -31.22
C ARG A 585 8.80 -29.12 -30.74
N HIS A 586 8.94 -28.45 -29.62
CA HIS A 586 10.20 -28.36 -28.89
C HIS A 586 10.01 -28.79 -27.45
N ALA A 587 10.65 -29.90 -27.08
CA ALA A 587 10.72 -30.31 -25.69
C ALA A 587 11.84 -29.51 -24.99
N LEU A 588 11.51 -28.83 -23.90
CA LEU A 588 12.49 -28.06 -23.15
C LEU A 588 13.51 -29.01 -22.52
N PRO A 589 14.82 -28.77 -22.70
CA PRO A 589 15.85 -29.59 -22.10
C PRO A 589 15.88 -29.40 -20.57
N PRO A 590 16.34 -30.39 -19.78
CA PRO A 590 16.27 -30.35 -18.32
C PRO A 590 16.96 -29.16 -17.63
N HIS A 591 17.87 -28.47 -18.32
CA HIS A 591 18.56 -27.28 -17.78
C HIS A 591 17.78 -25.98 -18.01
N ASN A 592 16.60 -26.02 -18.67
CA ASN A 592 15.78 -24.83 -18.89
C ASN A 592 14.64 -24.66 -17.87
N TYR A 593 14.34 -25.69 -17.08
CA TYR A 593 13.25 -25.66 -16.11
C TYR A 593 13.61 -26.52 -14.89
N VAL A 594 12.83 -26.38 -13.83
CA VAL A 594 12.97 -27.16 -12.60
C VAL A 594 11.76 -28.12 -12.52
N PRO A 595 11.97 -29.45 -12.67
CA PRO A 595 10.88 -30.42 -12.68
C PRO A 595 9.97 -30.32 -11.45
N GLY A 596 8.66 -30.19 -11.68
CA GLY A 596 7.65 -30.07 -10.62
C GLY A 596 7.68 -28.77 -9.82
N ILE A 597 8.54 -27.81 -10.18
CA ILE A 597 8.60 -26.49 -9.56
C ILE A 597 8.25 -25.40 -10.58
N SER A 598 8.77 -25.46 -11.81
CA SER A 598 8.54 -24.41 -12.81
C SER A 598 7.05 -24.23 -13.13
N ILE A 599 6.62 -22.97 -13.20
CA ILE A 599 5.26 -22.56 -13.60
C ILE A 599 5.38 -21.46 -14.64
N PHE A 600 4.85 -21.72 -15.84
CA PHE A 600 4.95 -20.81 -16.98
C PHE A 600 3.78 -19.82 -16.98
N THR A 601 4.04 -18.60 -16.51
CA THR A 601 3.00 -17.58 -16.24
C THR A 601 2.85 -16.56 -17.36
N SER A 602 3.78 -16.52 -18.31
CA SER A 602 3.67 -15.71 -19.52
C SER A 602 4.37 -16.36 -20.71
N LEU A 603 3.83 -16.10 -21.91
CA LEU A 603 4.40 -16.48 -23.20
C LEU A 603 4.19 -15.30 -24.17
N THR A 604 5.27 -14.82 -24.77
CA THR A 604 5.23 -13.87 -25.89
C THR A 604 6.15 -14.34 -27.01
N VAL A 605 5.84 -14.03 -28.26
CA VAL A 605 6.58 -14.49 -29.44
C VAL A 605 6.97 -13.33 -30.33
N ASP A 606 8.24 -13.29 -30.73
CA ASP A 606 8.81 -12.34 -31.67
C ASP A 606 9.10 -13.01 -33.01
N LEU A 607 8.64 -12.41 -34.11
CA LEU A 607 8.90 -12.89 -35.47
C LEU A 607 10.17 -12.21 -35.99
N SER A 608 11.32 -12.87 -35.85
CA SER A 608 12.57 -12.40 -36.44
C SER A 608 12.41 -12.21 -37.96
N ASP A 609 12.52 -10.95 -38.40
CA ASP A 609 12.44 -10.43 -39.78
C ASP A 609 11.09 -10.51 -40.51
N GLY A 610 9.98 -10.79 -39.81
CA GLY A 610 8.61 -10.71 -40.37
C GLY A 610 8.26 -11.74 -41.47
N GLN A 611 9.17 -12.65 -41.83
CA GLN A 611 9.00 -13.58 -42.96
C GLN A 611 8.29 -14.90 -42.62
N CYS A 612 7.65 -15.04 -41.46
CA CYS A 612 6.97 -16.28 -41.01
C CYS A 612 7.80 -17.58 -41.03
N LEU A 613 9.12 -17.50 -41.32
CA LEU A 613 10.02 -18.65 -41.40
C LEU A 613 10.28 -19.29 -40.03
N GLY A 614 10.13 -18.53 -38.95
CA GLY A 614 10.24 -19.00 -37.58
C GLY A 614 9.85 -17.91 -36.58
N GLY A 615 10.32 -18.02 -35.35
CA GLY A 615 10.08 -17.03 -34.29
C GLY A 615 10.85 -17.36 -33.02
N ARG A 616 10.91 -16.38 -32.11
CA ARG A 616 11.48 -16.55 -30.78
C ARG A 616 10.40 -16.45 -29.72
N ALA A 617 10.25 -17.49 -28.92
CA ALA A 617 9.34 -17.50 -27.77
C ALA A 617 10.08 -17.13 -26.49
N TYR A 618 9.47 -16.28 -25.68
CA TYR A 618 9.95 -15.85 -24.37
C TYR A 618 8.94 -16.30 -23.32
N VAL A 619 9.38 -17.12 -22.36
CA VAL A 619 8.51 -17.75 -21.37
C VAL A 619 8.98 -17.40 -19.97
N ALA A 620 8.11 -16.73 -19.20
CA ALA A 620 8.36 -16.43 -17.80
C ALA A 620 8.14 -17.68 -16.93
N ASP A 621 9.15 -18.07 -16.16
CA ASP A 621 9.07 -19.16 -15.18
C ASP A 621 9.06 -18.58 -13.76
N ALA A 622 7.84 -18.36 -13.24
CA ALA A 622 7.62 -17.66 -11.98
C ALA A 622 8.22 -18.36 -10.77
N TRP A 623 8.30 -19.69 -10.77
CA TRP A 623 8.79 -20.45 -9.60
C TRP A 623 10.19 -21.01 -9.79
N GLY A 624 10.67 -21.11 -11.03
CA GLY A 624 12.09 -21.29 -11.30
C GLY A 624 12.90 -19.99 -11.27
N TYR A 625 12.25 -18.82 -11.23
CA TYR A 625 12.87 -17.49 -11.19
C TYR A 625 13.73 -17.17 -12.41
N GLY A 626 13.26 -17.52 -13.60
CA GLY A 626 14.03 -17.33 -14.82
C GLY A 626 13.16 -17.11 -16.04
N LEU A 627 13.80 -16.62 -17.09
CA LEU A 627 13.21 -16.43 -18.41
C LEU A 627 13.77 -17.49 -19.36
N ILE A 628 12.88 -18.20 -20.06
CA ILE A 628 13.29 -19.19 -21.07
C ILE A 628 13.11 -18.54 -22.44
N VAL A 629 14.13 -18.65 -23.28
CA VAL A 629 14.09 -18.19 -24.67
C VAL A 629 14.22 -19.41 -25.58
N TYR A 630 13.33 -19.52 -26.56
CA TYR A 630 13.34 -20.59 -27.57
C TYR A 630 13.37 -19.97 -28.96
N ASP A 631 14.37 -20.30 -29.75
CA ASP A 631 14.51 -19.89 -31.15
C ASP A 631 14.10 -21.05 -32.06
N SER A 632 12.96 -20.89 -32.73
CA SER A 632 12.33 -21.95 -33.52
C SER A 632 13.03 -22.23 -34.84
N LEU A 633 13.80 -21.27 -35.38
CA LEU A 633 14.60 -21.45 -36.58
C LEU A 633 15.78 -22.39 -36.31
N THR A 634 16.45 -22.18 -35.17
CA THR A 634 17.63 -22.96 -34.79
C THR A 634 17.29 -24.22 -33.99
N GLY A 635 16.08 -24.30 -33.43
CA GLY A 635 15.67 -25.37 -32.52
C GLY A 635 16.38 -25.31 -31.15
N LYS A 636 17.02 -24.18 -30.81
CA LYS A 636 17.76 -24.01 -29.57
C LYS A 636 16.94 -23.25 -28.54
N SER A 637 17.09 -23.63 -27.27
CA SER A 637 16.56 -22.87 -26.14
C SER A 637 17.63 -22.66 -25.07
N TRP A 638 17.53 -21.55 -24.35
CA TRP A 638 18.40 -21.22 -23.23
C TRP A 638 17.59 -20.56 -22.11
N ARG A 639 18.18 -20.56 -20.91
CA ARG A 639 17.60 -19.97 -19.71
C ARG A 639 18.40 -18.75 -19.29
N ILE A 640 17.70 -17.70 -18.92
CA ILE A 640 18.23 -16.46 -18.38
C ILE A 640 17.80 -16.40 -16.92
N GLU A 641 18.78 -16.19 -16.04
CA GLU A 641 18.55 -16.07 -14.61
C GLU A 641 19.26 -14.80 -14.12
N ASP A 642 18.53 -13.99 -13.38
CA ASP A 642 19.05 -12.79 -12.74
C ASP A 642 18.38 -12.59 -11.39
N LYS A 643 19.08 -11.93 -10.44
CA LYS A 643 18.53 -11.64 -9.12
C LYS A 643 17.23 -10.82 -9.18
N THR A 644 17.04 -10.02 -10.23
CA THR A 644 15.84 -9.20 -10.44
C THR A 644 14.63 -10.02 -10.88
N MET A 645 14.84 -11.24 -11.37
CA MET A 645 13.78 -12.22 -11.69
C MET A 645 13.38 -13.05 -10.48
N GLN A 646 14.10 -12.93 -9.36
CA GLN A 646 13.75 -13.55 -8.09
C GLN A 646 12.74 -12.67 -7.34
N PRO A 647 11.90 -13.27 -6.49
CA PRO A 647 11.00 -12.51 -5.64
C PRO A 647 11.77 -11.57 -4.69
N SER A 648 11.19 -10.41 -4.39
CA SER A 648 11.79 -9.44 -3.47
C SER A 648 11.89 -10.00 -2.05
N SER A 649 13.06 -9.92 -1.44
CA SER A 649 13.42 -10.49 -0.13
C SER A 649 12.71 -9.89 1.10
N LEU A 650 11.65 -9.11 0.91
CA LEU A 650 10.94 -8.41 1.98
C LEU A 650 10.01 -9.29 2.83
N GLU A 651 9.85 -10.58 2.52
CA GLU A 651 8.93 -11.47 3.25
C GLU A 651 9.52 -12.88 3.43
N ALA A 652 9.44 -13.41 4.65
CA ALA A 652 9.78 -14.81 4.95
C ALA A 652 8.56 -15.73 4.73
N LEU A 653 8.01 -15.75 3.51
CA LEU A 653 6.95 -16.68 3.11
C LEU A 653 7.57 -17.93 2.44
N PRO A 654 7.05 -19.16 2.65
CA PRO A 654 7.41 -20.32 1.86
C PRO A 654 6.84 -20.15 0.44
N ARG A 655 7.76 -19.93 -0.50
CA ARG A 655 7.60 -19.78 -1.96
C ARG A 655 6.88 -18.51 -2.42
N GLN A 656 7.69 -17.51 -2.75
CA GLN A 656 7.29 -16.30 -3.45
C GLN A 656 7.46 -16.51 -4.97
N ALA A 657 6.67 -15.81 -5.81
CA ALA A 657 6.80 -15.87 -7.26
C ALA A 657 7.76 -14.80 -7.79
N GLY A 658 8.69 -15.20 -8.65
CA GLY A 658 9.64 -14.34 -9.36
C GLY A 658 9.02 -13.71 -10.60
N ILE A 659 9.80 -13.63 -11.69
CA ILE A 659 9.37 -13.08 -12.99
C ILE A 659 8.01 -13.67 -13.41
N PHE A 660 7.02 -12.80 -13.62
CA PHE A 660 5.63 -13.23 -13.75
C PHE A 660 5.05 -12.95 -15.13
N THR A 661 5.25 -11.75 -15.65
CA THR A 661 4.86 -11.35 -17.01
C THR A 661 6.09 -11.09 -17.87
N VAL A 662 5.89 -11.13 -19.19
CA VAL A 662 6.86 -10.61 -20.17
C VAL A 662 6.09 -9.97 -21.32
N SER A 663 6.55 -8.80 -21.76
CA SER A 663 6.04 -8.07 -22.92
C SER A 663 7.20 -7.54 -23.77
N LEU A 664 6.97 -7.31 -25.06
CA LEU A 664 8.01 -6.88 -26.00
C LEU A 664 7.69 -5.50 -26.55
N SER A 665 8.73 -4.68 -26.77
CA SER A 665 8.60 -3.50 -27.64
C SER A 665 8.08 -3.90 -29.02
N PRO A 666 7.32 -3.01 -29.70
CA PRO A 666 6.88 -3.21 -31.07
C PRO A 666 8.00 -3.63 -32.01
N SER A 667 7.68 -4.41 -33.04
CA SER A 667 8.66 -4.93 -34.01
C SER A 667 9.33 -3.86 -34.86
N GLU A 668 8.68 -2.70 -35.03
CA GLU A 668 9.16 -1.58 -35.84
C GLU A 668 10.19 -0.69 -35.12
N GLU A 669 10.34 -0.83 -33.80
CA GLU A 669 11.27 -0.04 -33.00
C GLU A 669 12.73 -0.44 -33.26
N LYS A 670 13.63 0.56 -33.27
CA LYS A 670 15.07 0.31 -33.50
C LYS A 670 15.73 -0.33 -32.29
N ASP A 671 15.45 0.22 -31.11
CA ASP A 671 15.99 -0.23 -29.83
C ASP A 671 14.87 -0.95 -29.07
N ARG A 672 14.79 -2.27 -29.25
CA ARG A 672 13.72 -3.08 -28.66
C ARG A 672 14.10 -3.66 -27.30
N PHE A 673 13.13 -3.68 -26.40
CA PHE A 673 13.26 -4.19 -25.04
C PHE A 673 12.26 -5.30 -24.77
N LEU A 674 12.62 -6.16 -23.82
CA LEU A 674 11.69 -7.03 -23.12
C LEU A 674 11.40 -6.40 -21.77
N TYR A 675 10.11 -6.17 -21.50
CA TYR A 675 9.58 -5.66 -20.26
C TYR A 675 9.09 -6.82 -19.39
N PHE A 676 9.35 -6.73 -18.09
CA PHE A 676 8.91 -7.74 -17.13
C PHE A 676 8.87 -7.18 -15.72
N HIS A 677 8.12 -7.86 -14.88
CA HIS A 677 8.14 -7.66 -13.44
C HIS A 677 7.95 -8.98 -12.69
N THR A 678 8.20 -8.96 -11.39
CA THR A 678 7.84 -10.06 -10.49
C THR A 678 6.45 -9.85 -9.92
N LEU A 679 5.72 -10.92 -9.58
CA LEU A 679 4.35 -10.82 -9.07
C LEU A 679 4.27 -9.93 -7.81
N ASN A 680 5.23 -10.12 -6.90
CA ASN A 680 5.33 -9.37 -5.65
C ASN A 680 6.08 -8.04 -5.82
N GLY A 681 6.62 -7.77 -7.02
CA GLY A 681 7.33 -6.54 -7.35
C GLY A 681 6.39 -5.41 -7.73
N PHE A 682 6.80 -4.18 -7.42
CA PHE A 682 6.13 -2.96 -7.87
C PHE A 682 6.83 -2.29 -9.04
N ASN A 683 8.07 -2.71 -9.32
CA ASN A 683 8.90 -2.10 -10.34
C ASN A 683 8.68 -2.80 -11.69
N GLU A 684 8.61 -1.99 -12.74
CA GLU A 684 8.70 -2.46 -14.11
C GLU A 684 10.17 -2.46 -14.54
N LEU A 685 10.62 -3.57 -15.11
CA LEU A 685 12.02 -3.79 -15.50
C LEU A 685 12.10 -3.93 -17.01
N ALA A 686 13.21 -3.49 -17.60
CA ALA A 686 13.47 -3.61 -19.02
C ALA A 686 14.86 -4.20 -19.28
N ILE A 687 14.96 -5.09 -20.26
CA ILE A 687 16.21 -5.64 -20.75
C ILE A 687 16.27 -5.55 -22.30
N PRO A 688 17.38 -5.09 -22.90
CA PRO A 688 17.50 -5.03 -24.36
C PRO A 688 17.33 -6.39 -25.02
N LEU A 689 16.50 -6.50 -26.06
CA LEU A 689 16.28 -7.76 -26.78
C LEU A 689 17.55 -8.29 -27.46
N THR A 690 18.47 -7.41 -27.84
CA THR A 690 19.79 -7.80 -28.38
C THR A 690 20.60 -8.63 -27.40
N LEU A 691 20.46 -8.37 -26.09
CA LEU A 691 21.09 -9.15 -25.02
C LEU A 691 20.30 -10.42 -24.71
N VAL A 692 18.97 -10.33 -24.59
CA VAL A 692 18.10 -11.50 -24.35
C VAL A 692 18.32 -12.57 -25.43
N ASN A 693 18.46 -12.14 -26.69
CA ASN A 693 18.62 -13.02 -27.85
C ASN A 693 20.03 -13.61 -28.02
N ASN A 694 21.02 -13.14 -27.25
CA ASN A 694 22.40 -13.63 -27.35
C ASN A 694 22.64 -14.81 -26.42
N ALA A 695 22.37 -16.03 -26.89
CA ALA A 695 22.55 -17.26 -26.11
C ALA A 695 23.98 -17.41 -25.52
N SER A 696 25.01 -17.01 -26.28
CA SER A 696 26.40 -17.08 -25.83
C SER A 696 26.68 -16.15 -24.66
N TYR A 697 26.07 -14.96 -24.63
CA TYR A 697 26.17 -14.02 -23.50
C TYR A 697 25.71 -14.69 -22.19
N TRP A 698 24.63 -15.47 -22.22
CA TRP A 698 24.06 -16.11 -21.03
C TRP A 698 24.79 -17.39 -20.60
N SER A 699 25.53 -18.04 -21.51
CA SER A 699 26.30 -19.26 -21.22
C SER A 699 27.52 -19.09 -20.28
N VAL A 700 28.04 -17.87 -20.13
CA VAL A 700 29.25 -17.60 -19.33
C VAL A 700 28.91 -17.08 -17.93
N SER A 701 29.38 -17.70 -16.85
CA SER A 701 29.18 -17.22 -15.48
C SER A 701 30.05 -15.99 -15.20
N ASN A 702 29.57 -14.79 -15.54
CA ASN A 702 30.30 -13.54 -15.28
C ASN A 702 29.55 -12.69 -14.25
N SER A 703 30.24 -12.27 -13.19
CA SER A 703 29.67 -11.51 -12.06
C SER A 703 29.33 -10.05 -12.40
N SER A 704 29.72 -9.57 -13.59
CA SER A 704 29.47 -8.20 -14.08
C SER A 704 28.13 -7.98 -14.80
N LYS A 705 27.30 -9.03 -14.97
CA LYS A 705 26.03 -8.98 -15.72
C LYS A 705 24.90 -8.16 -15.07
N ASN A 706 25.06 -7.80 -13.78
CA ASN A 706 24.07 -7.11 -12.94
C ASN A 706 23.74 -5.64 -13.35
N ARG A 707 24.30 -5.09 -14.44
CA ARG A 707 24.10 -3.69 -14.85
C ARG A 707 23.20 -3.50 -16.08
N ASP A 708 22.77 -4.58 -16.72
CA ASP A 708 22.11 -4.50 -18.03
C ASP A 708 20.57 -4.53 -17.97
N ILE A 709 19.99 -4.87 -16.80
CA ILE A 709 18.56 -4.78 -16.54
C ILE A 709 18.25 -3.43 -15.89
N ARG A 710 17.39 -2.64 -16.53
CA ARG A 710 17.02 -1.29 -16.09
C ARG A 710 15.68 -1.34 -15.35
N SER A 711 15.65 -0.85 -14.11
CA SER A 711 14.39 -0.53 -13.44
C SER A 711 13.84 0.77 -13.99
N LEU A 712 12.63 0.73 -14.58
CA LEU A 712 11.99 1.90 -15.18
C LEU A 712 11.38 2.82 -14.13
N GLY A 713 10.71 2.22 -13.15
CA GLY A 713 9.98 2.93 -12.10
C GLY A 713 8.97 2.01 -11.43
N THR A 714 8.17 2.55 -10.52
CA THR A 714 7.16 1.78 -9.76
C THR A 714 5.75 2.15 -10.19
N ARG A 715 4.88 1.14 -10.30
CA ARG A 715 3.43 1.31 -10.49
C ARG A 715 2.66 1.44 -9.16
N GLY A 716 3.34 1.31 -8.02
CA GLY A 716 2.76 1.46 -6.68
C GLY A 716 1.85 0.33 -6.19
N THR A 717 1.47 -0.62 -7.05
CA THR A 717 0.62 -1.79 -6.73
C THR A 717 1.05 -3.00 -7.57
N GLN A 718 0.58 -4.21 -7.26
CA GLN A 718 0.86 -5.40 -8.07
C GLN A 718 0.08 -5.42 -9.39
N CYS A 719 0.68 -6.07 -10.39
CA CYS A 719 0.13 -6.36 -11.71
C CYS A 719 0.06 -7.86 -11.89
N GLU A 720 -1.06 -8.39 -12.36
CA GLU A 720 -1.23 -9.82 -12.63
C GLU A 720 -0.81 -10.18 -14.05
N SER A 721 -1.38 -9.47 -15.01
CA SER A 721 -1.16 -9.70 -16.44
C SER A 721 -0.84 -8.38 -17.14
N GLU A 722 0.03 -8.47 -18.14
CA GLU A 722 0.57 -7.34 -18.88
C GLU A 722 0.73 -7.69 -20.37
N VAL A 723 0.49 -6.72 -21.24
CA VAL A 723 0.62 -6.87 -22.69
C VAL A 723 0.93 -5.53 -23.35
N MET A 724 1.74 -5.52 -24.41
CA MET A 724 2.08 -4.34 -25.21
C MET A 724 1.28 -4.33 -26.52
N ASP A 725 0.75 -3.18 -26.95
CA ASP A 725 0.19 -3.01 -28.30
C ASP A 725 1.25 -2.61 -29.34
N SER A 726 0.88 -2.62 -30.63
CA SER A 726 1.80 -2.26 -31.72
C SER A 726 2.24 -0.79 -31.70
N ASP A 727 1.58 0.06 -30.92
CA ASP A 727 1.87 1.49 -30.83
C ASP A 727 2.75 1.82 -29.60
N GLY A 728 3.25 0.80 -28.90
CA GLY A 728 4.11 0.94 -27.73
C GLY A 728 3.34 1.29 -26.45
N ASN A 729 2.04 1.01 -26.36
CA ASN A 729 1.29 1.13 -25.11
C ASN A 729 1.35 -0.19 -24.33
N LEU A 730 1.94 -0.15 -23.14
CA LEU A 730 2.03 -1.28 -22.22
C LEU A 730 0.84 -1.24 -21.27
N TYR A 731 -0.04 -2.23 -21.36
CA TYR A 731 -1.21 -2.36 -20.51
C TYR A 731 -0.95 -3.34 -19.38
N CYS A 732 -1.36 -2.98 -18.18
CA CYS A 732 -1.17 -3.79 -16.98
C CYS A 732 -2.46 -3.83 -16.14
N SER A 733 -2.80 -5.02 -15.65
CA SER A 733 -4.00 -5.27 -14.84
C SER A 733 -3.69 -5.25 -13.33
N LEU A 734 -4.33 -4.34 -12.61
CA LEU A 734 -4.04 -4.07 -11.20
C LEU A 734 -4.89 -4.94 -10.27
N ILE A 735 -4.25 -5.90 -9.59
CA ILE A 735 -4.88 -6.95 -8.76
C ILE A 735 -5.86 -6.38 -7.72
N SER A 736 -5.46 -5.31 -7.03
CA SER A 736 -6.18 -4.78 -5.86
C SER A 736 -7.20 -3.68 -6.20
N LEU A 737 -7.21 -3.20 -7.45
CA LEU A 737 -8.00 -2.01 -7.84
C LEU A 737 -9.10 -2.31 -8.85
N GLY A 738 -9.05 -3.47 -9.52
CA GLY A 738 -9.97 -3.79 -10.61
C GLY A 738 -9.90 -2.79 -11.76
N ALA A 739 -8.68 -2.44 -12.13
CA ALA A 739 -8.35 -1.42 -13.12
C ALA A 739 -7.30 -1.92 -14.12
N LEU A 740 -7.33 -1.35 -15.32
CA LEU A 740 -6.28 -1.44 -16.33
C LEU A 740 -5.56 -0.09 -16.41
N ILE A 741 -4.25 -0.12 -16.29
CA ILE A 741 -3.38 1.03 -16.56
C ILE A 741 -2.66 0.85 -17.88
N LYS A 742 -2.21 1.98 -18.43
CA LYS A 742 -1.39 2.07 -19.62
C LYS A 742 -0.16 2.94 -19.34
N TRP A 743 1.00 2.46 -19.77
CA TRP A 743 2.24 3.22 -19.90
C TRP A 743 2.62 3.34 -21.38
N GLN A 744 3.27 4.42 -21.81
CA GLN A 744 3.74 4.58 -23.19
C GLN A 744 5.25 4.36 -23.23
N GLU A 745 5.71 3.52 -24.14
CA GLU A 745 7.13 3.37 -24.42
C GLU A 745 7.74 4.73 -24.78
N HIS A 746 8.96 5.00 -24.30
CA HIS A 746 9.69 6.27 -24.42
C HIS A 746 9.23 7.43 -23.52
N THR A 747 8.17 7.29 -22.72
CA THR A 747 7.88 8.23 -21.63
C THR A 747 8.57 7.81 -20.34
N GLN A 748 8.62 8.70 -19.34
CA GLN A 748 9.11 8.28 -18.03
C GLN A 748 8.12 7.28 -17.42
N TYR A 749 8.60 6.37 -16.58
CA TYR A 749 7.74 5.43 -15.87
C TYR A 749 7.44 6.01 -14.48
N THR A 750 6.67 7.10 -14.47
CA THR A 750 6.27 7.82 -13.26
C THR A 750 4.75 7.74 -13.08
N PRO A 751 4.21 7.99 -11.87
CA PRO A 751 2.77 8.05 -11.66
C PRO A 751 2.03 9.01 -12.61
N ASP A 752 2.67 10.10 -13.04
CA ASP A 752 2.08 11.09 -13.96
C ASP A 752 1.97 10.57 -15.41
N ASP A 753 2.82 9.62 -15.79
CA ASP A 753 2.85 9.00 -17.12
C ASP A 753 2.02 7.72 -17.19
N LEU A 754 1.67 7.13 -16.04
CA LEU A 754 0.77 5.99 -15.93
C LEU A 754 -0.69 6.46 -15.98
N ARG A 755 -1.46 5.94 -16.93
CA ARG A 755 -2.87 6.33 -17.11
C ARG A 755 -3.81 5.18 -16.85
N VAL A 756 -4.86 5.40 -16.06
CA VAL A 756 -5.94 4.42 -15.92
C VAL A 756 -6.82 4.50 -17.16
N VAL A 757 -6.87 3.42 -17.95
CA VAL A 757 -7.64 3.34 -19.19
C VAL A 757 -8.97 2.62 -19.03
N ALA A 758 -9.10 1.80 -17.99
CA ALA A 758 -10.38 1.22 -17.58
C ALA A 758 -10.42 1.00 -16.07
N TYR A 759 -11.55 1.33 -15.46
CA TYR A 759 -11.86 1.00 -14.08
C TYR A 759 -13.24 0.34 -14.03
N ASN A 760 -13.29 -0.92 -13.61
CA ASN A 760 -14.55 -1.66 -13.44
C ASN A 760 -14.33 -2.89 -12.55
N PRO A 761 -14.43 -2.78 -11.22
CA PRO A 761 -14.14 -3.89 -10.30
C PRO A 761 -15.14 -5.05 -10.42
N HIS A 762 -16.25 -4.89 -11.13
CA HIS A 762 -17.20 -5.97 -11.40
C HIS A 762 -16.79 -6.82 -12.62
N GLN A 763 -16.19 -6.18 -13.63
CA GLN A 763 -15.71 -6.84 -14.85
C GLN A 763 -14.23 -7.23 -14.80
N LEU A 764 -13.42 -6.48 -14.05
CA LEU A 764 -11.98 -6.64 -13.90
C LEU A 764 -11.65 -7.12 -12.48
N LYS A 765 -12.08 -8.32 -12.11
CA LYS A 765 -11.83 -8.87 -10.76
C LYS A 765 -10.39 -9.36 -10.57
N PHE A 766 -10.02 -10.43 -11.26
CA PHE A 766 -8.67 -11.00 -11.26
C PHE A 766 -8.32 -11.44 -12.67
N ILE A 767 -7.43 -10.70 -13.34
CA ILE A 767 -7.14 -10.88 -14.77
C ILE A 767 -6.00 -11.88 -14.94
N THR A 768 -6.33 -13.14 -15.19
CA THR A 768 -5.35 -14.23 -15.30
C THR A 768 -4.71 -14.33 -16.69
N GLY A 769 -5.39 -13.81 -17.71
CA GLY A 769 -4.89 -13.71 -19.09
C GLY A 769 -5.28 -12.37 -19.69
N LEU A 770 -4.32 -11.67 -20.29
CA LEU A 770 -4.49 -10.39 -20.96
C LEU A 770 -3.78 -10.47 -22.32
N LYS A 771 -4.52 -10.27 -23.42
CA LYS A 771 -3.98 -10.33 -24.79
C LYS A 771 -4.38 -9.10 -25.58
N ILE A 772 -3.58 -8.82 -26.60
CA ILE A 772 -3.95 -7.93 -27.68
C ILE A 772 -3.88 -8.75 -28.97
N ASN A 773 -4.97 -8.74 -29.72
CA ASN A 773 -5.08 -9.40 -31.01
C ASN A 773 -5.50 -8.37 -32.06
N ARG A 774 -4.99 -8.47 -33.29
CA ARG A 774 -5.45 -7.65 -34.41
C ARG A 774 -6.71 -8.26 -35.01
N ASN A 775 -7.78 -7.48 -35.07
CA ASN A 775 -9.04 -7.90 -35.68
C ASN A 775 -8.94 -7.93 -37.22
N SER A 776 -9.99 -8.40 -37.90
CA SER A 776 -10.03 -8.49 -39.37
C SER A 776 -9.96 -7.13 -40.10
N ARG A 777 -10.01 -6.00 -39.37
CA ARG A 777 -9.83 -4.64 -39.89
C ARG A 777 -8.42 -4.09 -39.60
N GLY A 778 -7.55 -4.88 -38.97
CA GLY A 778 -6.21 -4.48 -38.56
C GLY A 778 -6.16 -3.62 -37.28
N GLU A 779 -7.24 -3.55 -36.52
CA GLU A 779 -7.31 -2.79 -35.27
C GLU A 779 -6.92 -3.66 -34.07
N ASN A 780 -6.22 -3.09 -33.09
CA ASN A 780 -5.85 -3.78 -31.86
C ASN A 780 -7.05 -3.92 -30.90
N GLU A 781 -7.35 -5.15 -30.49
CA GLU A 781 -8.36 -5.49 -29.49
C GLU A 781 -7.74 -6.14 -28.28
N LEU A 782 -7.97 -5.53 -27.11
CA LEU A 782 -7.54 -6.06 -25.83
C LEU A 782 -8.61 -7.00 -25.26
N TRP A 783 -8.19 -8.19 -24.87
CA TRP A 783 -9.02 -9.22 -24.25
C TRP A 783 -8.48 -9.62 -22.90
N ALA A 784 -9.36 -9.63 -21.91
CA ALA A 784 -9.05 -9.97 -20.52
C ALA A 784 -9.92 -11.13 -20.04
N LEU A 785 -9.28 -12.21 -19.59
CA LEU A 785 -9.92 -13.29 -18.85
C LEU A 785 -9.99 -12.88 -17.38
N SER A 786 -11.17 -12.43 -16.94
CA SER A 786 -11.42 -12.06 -15.55
C SER A 786 -12.05 -13.21 -14.78
N SER A 787 -11.39 -13.64 -13.72
CA SER A 787 -11.81 -14.76 -12.88
C SER A 787 -12.18 -14.30 -11.47
N GLU A 788 -13.02 -15.08 -10.78
CA GLU A 788 -13.37 -14.88 -9.37
C GLU A 788 -12.19 -15.32 -8.48
N PRO A 789 -11.56 -14.42 -7.70
CA PRO A 789 -10.37 -14.73 -6.91
C PRO A 789 -10.56 -15.93 -5.97
N LYS A 790 -11.77 -16.12 -5.41
CA LYS A 790 -12.11 -17.22 -4.49
C LYS A 790 -11.89 -18.61 -5.09
N LEU A 791 -11.89 -18.72 -6.43
CA LEU A 791 -11.59 -19.97 -7.12
C LEU A 791 -10.12 -20.40 -6.99
N PHE A 792 -9.21 -19.46 -6.78
CA PHE A 792 -7.78 -19.72 -6.64
C PHE A 792 -7.35 -19.81 -5.16
N VAL A 793 -7.90 -18.93 -4.31
CA VAL A 793 -7.51 -18.83 -2.90
C VAL A 793 -8.28 -19.76 -1.96
N GLY A 794 -9.31 -20.43 -2.48
CA GLY A 794 -10.26 -21.19 -1.68
C GLY A 794 -11.33 -20.28 -1.07
N GLY A 795 -12.59 -20.66 -1.25
CA GLY A 795 -13.74 -19.90 -0.75
C GLY A 795 -15.04 -20.41 -1.35
N ILE A 796 -16.16 -20.05 -0.72
CA ILE A 796 -17.48 -20.42 -1.24
C ILE A 796 -17.87 -19.42 -2.33
N VAL A 797 -17.94 -19.89 -3.57
CA VAL A 797 -18.52 -19.17 -4.71
C VAL A 797 -19.97 -19.65 -4.87
N ARG A 798 -20.93 -18.73 -4.91
CA ARG A 798 -22.34 -19.12 -5.07
C ARG A 798 -22.58 -19.65 -6.48
N GLU A 799 -23.57 -20.52 -6.61
CA GLU A 799 -23.89 -21.20 -7.88
C GLU A 799 -24.19 -20.22 -9.03
N ASN A 800 -24.79 -19.07 -8.71
CA ASN A 800 -25.15 -18.03 -9.70
C ASN A 800 -24.09 -16.92 -9.87
N ASP A 801 -22.99 -16.94 -9.11
CA ASP A 801 -21.94 -15.93 -9.26
C ASP A 801 -21.14 -16.20 -10.55
N ILE A 802 -20.73 -15.13 -11.25
CA ILE A 802 -19.82 -15.24 -12.41
C ILE A 802 -18.47 -15.72 -11.90
N LYS A 803 -18.08 -16.93 -12.33
CA LYS A 803 -16.82 -17.59 -11.97
C LYS A 803 -15.67 -17.09 -12.82
N PHE A 804 -15.87 -16.97 -14.12
CA PHE A 804 -14.97 -16.23 -15.00
C PHE A 804 -15.73 -15.67 -16.20
N GLN A 805 -15.17 -14.63 -16.80
CA GLN A 805 -15.71 -13.93 -17.94
C GLN A 805 -14.58 -13.42 -18.84
N ILE A 806 -14.84 -13.38 -20.14
CA ILE A 806 -13.97 -12.79 -21.14
C ILE A 806 -14.56 -11.43 -21.48
N VAL A 807 -13.80 -10.38 -21.20
CA VAL A 807 -14.18 -9.00 -21.48
C VAL A 807 -13.15 -8.36 -22.40
N GLY A 808 -13.58 -7.47 -23.29
CA GLY A 808 -12.67 -6.83 -24.24
C GLY A 808 -13.08 -5.43 -24.65
N CYS A 809 -12.15 -4.77 -25.32
CA CYS A 809 -12.28 -3.40 -25.83
C CYS A 809 -11.22 -3.16 -26.90
N ARG A 810 -11.54 -2.43 -27.97
CA ARG A 810 -10.51 -1.87 -28.86
C ARG A 810 -9.59 -0.95 -28.05
N THR A 811 -8.27 -1.05 -28.27
CA THR A 811 -7.32 -0.19 -27.55
C THR A 811 -7.55 1.29 -27.87
N ALA A 812 -7.96 1.61 -29.11
CA ALA A 812 -8.38 2.95 -29.49
C ALA A 812 -9.53 3.49 -28.61
N ASP A 813 -10.52 2.67 -28.25
CA ASP A 813 -11.63 3.08 -27.38
C ASP A 813 -11.20 3.23 -25.91
N LEU A 814 -10.23 2.42 -25.47
CA LEU A 814 -9.59 2.56 -24.15
C LEU A 814 -8.85 3.90 -24.06
N LEU A 815 -8.01 4.21 -25.06
CA LEU A 815 -7.18 5.41 -25.10
C LEU A 815 -8.00 6.69 -25.33
N ALA A 816 -9.05 6.64 -26.14
CA ALA A 816 -9.95 7.77 -26.40
C ALA A 816 -11.03 7.96 -25.32
N ASN A 817 -11.11 7.04 -24.35
CA ASN A 817 -12.16 6.98 -23.34
C ASN A 817 -13.60 6.94 -23.90
N THR A 818 -13.82 6.27 -25.03
CA THR A 818 -15.14 6.08 -25.67
C THR A 818 -15.78 4.75 -25.25
N PRO A 819 -17.09 4.52 -25.47
CA PRO A 819 -17.70 3.21 -25.20
C PRO A 819 -16.94 2.07 -25.88
N CYS A 820 -16.67 0.99 -25.14
CA CYS A 820 -15.91 -0.13 -25.67
C CYS A 820 -16.66 -0.85 -26.79
N THR A 821 -16.02 -0.94 -27.94
CA THR A 821 -16.45 -1.77 -29.06
C THR A 821 -15.40 -2.84 -29.36
N VAL A 822 -15.83 -3.90 -30.05
CA VAL A 822 -14.99 -5.03 -30.48
C VAL A 822 -15.51 -5.51 -31.85
N GLY A 823 -14.63 -6.08 -32.66
CA GLY A 823 -14.92 -6.70 -33.94
C GLY A 823 -15.42 -8.13 -33.80
N ALA A 824 -15.21 -8.76 -32.63
CA ALA A 824 -15.80 -10.05 -32.29
C ALA A 824 -17.31 -9.91 -32.02
N GLY A 825 -18.11 -10.25 -33.03
CA GLY A 825 -19.57 -10.35 -32.92
C GLY A 825 -20.30 -9.01 -33.00
N ILE A 826 -20.64 -8.60 -34.23
CA ILE A 826 -21.96 -8.11 -34.68
C ILE A 826 -21.92 -7.86 -36.19
N GLY A 827 -22.93 -8.41 -36.86
CA GLY A 827 -23.38 -7.96 -38.17
C GLY A 827 -23.94 -6.54 -38.11
N ASP A 828 -23.06 -5.55 -38.19
CA ASP A 828 -23.40 -4.16 -38.53
C ASP A 828 -23.33 -3.94 -40.05
N GLN A 829 -23.87 -4.91 -40.81
CA GLN A 829 -24.31 -4.65 -42.17
C GLN A 829 -25.81 -4.34 -42.16
N ILE A 830 -26.11 -3.08 -42.46
CA ILE A 830 -27.36 -2.57 -43.05
C ILE A 830 -28.51 -2.32 -42.05
N LYS A 831 -28.64 -1.06 -41.62
CA LYS A 831 -29.92 -0.32 -41.56
C LYS A 831 -29.69 1.20 -41.47
N THR A 832 -29.09 1.76 -42.51
CA THR A 832 -29.20 3.17 -42.86
C THR A 832 -29.70 3.26 -44.30
N LEU A 833 -30.97 2.91 -44.47
CA LEU A 833 -31.83 3.30 -45.59
C LEU A 833 -33.26 3.35 -45.05
N GLN A 834 -33.60 4.49 -44.44
CA GLN A 834 -34.90 5.16 -44.56
C GLN A 834 -34.77 6.60 -44.07
#